data_AF-A0A959FVZ3-F1
#
_entry.id   AF-A0A959FVZ3-F1
#
_cell.length_a   1.000
_cell.length_b   1.000
_cell.length_c   1.000
_cell.angle_alpha   90.00
_cell.angle_beta   90.00
_cell.angle_gamma   90.00
#
_symmetry.space_group_name_H-M   'P 1'
#
loop_
_entity.id
_entity.type
_entity.pdbx_description
1 polymer ?
#
loop_
_entity_poly.entity_id
_entity_poly.type
_entity_poly.pdbx_seq_one_letter_code
_entity_poly.pdbx_strand_id
1 'polypeptide(L)'
;SIPLPEAADFFTPGNYTPGNLNLHPGAADANFDQYQQRSFLIPGRGLDLEFEHHYNSYLTELPEELFCIWQNGNWQSFQPLGPGWSHSYHAYLLEIPGWSHNGLTQADLSVIVWPRGEMQVYEKDGTQLTPLSEGIYQDILYDPNTSSYTITRKDQVVFRFEQKNLSNPNWPLVLTAITDRNGNQINLQYEPFSGAGLRLKEVTGTCGRKLKFSYFPNSARISAVEDPLGRSVSFTFGGPSGEDLQSYRDAADYQTVYNYSTEEGQAHLLRTVTLPNGNFIFNTYEDRKLRASSLNNSASGVITQQDINWDLSPGTQGGTTSNLTIQAGTNSYNYGFEKNAQGKLSALTAPMANSNLSYDDPLHPTLPTTIEVNGLSSSYTYDPMGNILQVDQELNVSHQFTYTSMNDVATYTDPKGQTTSYSYTNGNLSMVATPVGVSTFTHNSYGQPKSSTNPEGITTTYEYDNYGQVKALKMPLGINHLRSYDAAGRPTLLTDANGQSTTVEYDDRDLIQKITNPLGQVTQYLFDGNRNLTEIINAQDNSTLLTYNYFDWLSSVSFAGDTQQFEYDQEGKLAKITRPDGTALFYTYFNNGNLADDGYAVFTYDSKNRLKTVSKDGLTLSLNYDDLNRITSTTYDQQTVTYQYDPNSNLKKMIYPGNLVVDYTYDADNRLKTVKDWNDQLTTYHYLDDGRLEETDFPNGTTTAYFYDAAGRLDSMVHSSGTTIIAAYGFTLDPQGNIIHESKTEPLSWPTWTAAAKLSTYNSDNTLATVNGQSYSSNPNGALTGLPNRSISWDAHDMPASISGDLTAAFGYDGLGNRRAATVNGLTRKFVLDILGSSKVLLETDINNNPLHYYIYGLDLIARIAPDNTTHYYHGDFRGSTIAMTDAGGTVTHSYQYGPFGAVLQKQEPDSNPFQYAGKLGVMADDDELYFMRARYYDPTQGRFLSEDPVWSNNLYKYAGNNPIAFTDPRGTFSQALA
;
A
#
# COMPACT_ATOMS: atom_id res chain seq x y z
N SER A 1 -34.70 40.16 0.95
CA SER A 1 -35.31 39.54 -0.24
C SER A 1 -34.20 39.12 -1.17
N ILE A 2 -33.91 37.82 -1.20
CA ILE A 2 -32.92 37.25 -2.12
C ILE A 2 -33.73 36.52 -3.21
N PRO A 3 -33.54 36.83 -4.50
CA PRO A 3 -34.22 36.13 -5.58
C PRO A 3 -33.89 34.63 -5.58
N LEU A 4 -34.75 33.81 -6.17
CA LEU A 4 -34.40 32.43 -6.50
C LEU A 4 -33.18 32.46 -7.44
N PRO A 5 -32.13 31.65 -7.18
CA PRO A 5 -30.92 31.67 -7.98
C PRO A 5 -31.21 31.27 -9.43
N GLU A 6 -30.71 32.06 -10.38
CA GLU A 6 -30.65 31.69 -11.79
C GLU A 6 -29.48 30.71 -12.03
N ALA A 7 -29.42 30.05 -13.19
CA ALA A 7 -28.34 29.11 -13.53
C ALA A 7 -26.92 29.70 -13.38
N ALA A 8 -26.78 31.03 -13.48
CA ALA A 8 -25.54 31.77 -13.28
C ALA A 8 -25.17 31.99 -11.79
N ASP A 9 -26.12 31.89 -10.87
CA ASP A 9 -25.94 32.11 -9.43
C ASP A 9 -25.37 30.88 -8.70
N PHE A 10 -25.39 29.70 -9.34
CA PHE A 10 -24.87 28.47 -8.75
C PHE A 10 -23.33 28.45 -8.59
N PHE A 11 -22.63 29.41 -9.21
CA PHE A 11 -21.16 29.46 -9.28
C PHE A 11 -20.54 30.73 -8.71
N THR A 12 -21.36 31.68 -8.25
CA THR A 12 -20.92 32.91 -7.60
C THR A 12 -20.73 32.67 -6.10
N PRO A 13 -19.50 32.79 -5.58
CA PRO A 13 -19.25 32.85 -4.14
C PRO A 13 -20.19 33.87 -3.46
N GLY A 14 -20.82 33.47 -2.36
CA GLY A 14 -21.71 34.35 -1.58
C GLY A 14 -23.20 34.32 -1.97
N ASN A 15 -23.64 33.44 -2.88
CA ASN A 15 -25.07 33.23 -3.21
C ASN A 15 -25.70 32.00 -2.52
N TYR A 16 -24.99 31.37 -1.58
CA TYR A 16 -25.54 30.28 -0.78
C TYR A 16 -26.65 30.79 0.12
N THR A 17 -27.79 30.12 0.08
CA THR A 17 -28.87 30.28 1.04
C THR A 17 -29.22 28.89 1.56
N PRO A 18 -29.75 28.76 2.78
CA PRO A 18 -30.36 27.50 3.21
C PRO A 18 -31.30 26.88 2.16
N GLY A 19 -31.98 27.76 1.40
CA GLY A 19 -32.72 27.55 0.16
C GLY A 19 -32.15 26.63 -0.90
N ASN A 20 -30.86 26.78 -1.20
CA ASN A 20 -30.24 26.23 -2.41
C ASN A 20 -28.99 25.39 -2.11
N LEU A 21 -28.60 25.21 -0.83
CA LEU A 21 -27.43 24.43 -0.43
C LEU A 21 -27.40 23.02 -1.03
N ASN A 22 -28.56 22.38 -1.22
CA ASN A 22 -28.68 21.05 -1.81
C ASN A 22 -28.52 21.03 -3.34
N LEU A 23 -28.61 22.18 -4.00
CA LEU A 23 -28.54 22.33 -5.46
C LEU A 23 -27.15 22.73 -5.95
N HIS A 24 -26.23 23.11 -5.06
CA HIS A 24 -24.88 23.49 -5.45
C HIS A 24 -23.97 22.26 -5.57
N PRO A 25 -23.33 22.05 -6.74
CA PRO A 25 -22.38 20.96 -6.92
C PRO A 25 -21.14 21.20 -6.07
N GLY A 26 -21.05 20.51 -4.93
CA GLY A 26 -19.91 20.61 -4.03
C GLY A 26 -20.26 20.55 -2.55
N ALA A 27 -21.42 21.00 -2.06
CA ALA A 27 -21.66 20.99 -0.60
C ALA A 27 -21.58 19.59 0.06
N ALA A 28 -21.91 18.54 -0.72
CA ALA A 28 -21.74 17.13 -0.34
C ALA A 28 -20.47 16.45 -0.89
N ASP A 29 -19.82 17.04 -1.91
CA ASP A 29 -18.63 16.47 -2.59
C ASP A 29 -17.32 17.24 -2.26
N ALA A 30 -17.39 18.36 -1.54
CA ALA A 30 -16.32 19.35 -1.35
C ALA A 30 -15.36 18.98 -0.21
N ASN A 31 -14.74 17.81 -0.32
CA ASN A 31 -13.45 17.57 0.30
C ASN A 31 -12.35 18.29 -0.50
N PHE A 32 -12.41 19.62 -0.57
CA PHE A 32 -11.25 20.45 -0.91
C PHE A 32 -10.52 20.78 0.38
N ASP A 33 -10.12 19.75 1.13
CA ASP A 33 -9.25 19.93 2.28
C ASP A 33 -7.93 20.49 1.77
N GLN A 34 -7.78 21.82 1.87
CA GLN A 34 -6.59 22.53 1.42
C GLN A 34 -5.43 22.28 2.38
N TYR A 35 -5.74 21.97 3.63
CA TYR A 35 -4.77 21.55 4.63
C TYR A 35 -5.44 20.67 5.68
N GLN A 36 -4.73 19.62 6.10
CA GLN A 36 -5.16 18.75 7.19
C GLN A 36 -3.96 18.42 8.08
N GLN A 37 -4.20 18.25 9.38
CA GLN A 37 -3.18 17.83 10.33
C GLN A 37 -3.79 16.89 11.36
N ARG A 38 -3.30 15.65 11.39
CA ARG A 38 -3.66 14.66 12.41
C ARG A 38 -2.70 14.73 13.58
N SER A 39 -3.23 14.90 14.78
CA SER A 39 -2.44 14.98 16.01
C SER A 39 -2.44 13.67 16.80
N PHE A 40 -3.60 13.01 16.90
CA PHE A 40 -3.75 11.78 17.65
C PHE A 40 -4.59 10.76 16.89
N LEU A 41 -4.16 9.50 16.90
CA LEU A 41 -4.94 8.33 16.51
C LEU A 41 -4.70 7.25 17.56
N ILE A 42 -5.73 6.98 18.37
CA ILE A 42 -5.66 6.11 19.53
C ILE A 42 -6.60 4.94 19.27
N PRO A 43 -6.05 3.74 19.03
CA PRO A 43 -6.86 2.55 18.81
C PRO A 43 -7.86 2.33 19.95
N GLY A 44 -9.13 2.18 19.58
CA GLY A 44 -10.22 1.92 20.51
C GLY A 44 -10.69 0.47 20.47
N ARG A 45 -11.83 0.23 21.11
CA ARG A 45 -12.56 -1.03 21.00
C ARG A 45 -13.75 -0.78 20.08
N GLY A 46 -13.66 -1.28 18.85
CA GLY A 46 -14.60 -0.99 17.76
C GLY A 46 -14.26 0.30 17.03
N LEU A 47 -14.48 1.44 17.70
CA LEU A 47 -14.25 2.79 17.16
C LEU A 47 -12.99 3.42 17.77
N ASP A 48 -12.13 3.97 16.91
CA ASP A 48 -10.91 4.67 17.31
C ASP A 48 -11.20 6.10 17.82
N LEU A 49 -10.34 6.59 18.71
CA LEU A 49 -10.33 8.00 19.08
C LEU A 49 -9.29 8.73 18.26
N GLU A 50 -9.69 9.84 17.64
CA GLU A 50 -8.78 10.63 16.82
C GLU A 50 -9.01 12.12 17.02
N PHE A 51 -7.94 12.90 16.85
CA PHE A 51 -8.05 14.34 16.71
C PHE A 51 -7.24 14.77 15.49
N GLU A 52 -7.98 15.21 14.48
CA GLU A 52 -7.48 15.83 13.26
C GLU A 52 -8.19 17.17 13.08
N HIS A 53 -7.49 18.16 12.55
CA HIS A 53 -8.07 19.45 12.14
C HIS A 53 -7.83 19.74 10.67
N HIS A 54 -8.83 20.32 10.03
CA HIS A 54 -8.90 20.51 8.58
C HIS A 54 -9.27 21.94 8.25
N TYR A 55 -8.64 22.49 7.21
CA TYR A 55 -9.01 23.76 6.62
C TYR A 55 -9.58 23.58 5.23
N ASN A 56 -10.75 24.18 5.01
CA ASN A 56 -11.42 24.20 3.73
C ASN A 56 -11.94 25.62 3.47
N SER A 57 -11.44 26.29 2.43
CA SER A 57 -11.84 27.67 2.13
C SER A 57 -13.34 27.77 1.80
N TYR A 58 -13.96 26.69 1.32
CA TYR A 58 -15.40 26.64 1.05
C TYR A 58 -16.23 26.96 2.29
N LEU A 59 -15.80 26.51 3.47
CA LEU A 59 -16.50 26.77 4.73
C LEU A 59 -16.48 28.25 5.13
N THR A 60 -15.65 29.07 4.49
CA THR A 60 -15.58 30.53 4.71
C THR A 60 -16.56 31.33 3.85
N GLU A 61 -17.20 30.70 2.85
CA GLU A 61 -18.16 31.34 1.94
C GLU A 61 -19.62 31.06 2.31
N LEU A 62 -19.81 30.11 3.21
CA LEU A 62 -21.12 29.67 3.65
C LEU A 62 -21.78 30.70 4.59
N PRO A 63 -23.12 30.79 4.62
CA PRO A 63 -23.83 31.77 5.43
C PRO A 63 -23.50 31.64 6.92
N GLU A 64 -23.34 32.78 7.61
CA GLU A 64 -23.00 32.80 9.04
C GLU A 64 -24.05 32.06 9.89
N GLU A 65 -25.32 32.01 9.44
CA GLU A 65 -26.39 31.27 10.10
C GLU A 65 -26.12 29.76 10.23
N LEU A 66 -25.18 29.22 9.46
CA LEU A 66 -24.73 27.84 9.59
C LEU A 66 -23.68 27.64 10.68
N PHE A 67 -23.08 28.71 11.21
CA PHE A 67 -21.92 28.65 12.12
C PHE A 67 -22.04 29.51 13.38
N CYS A 68 -23.04 30.37 13.46
CA CYS A 68 -23.29 31.20 14.62
C CYS A 68 -24.78 31.39 14.90
N ILE A 69 -25.09 31.76 16.14
CA ILE A 69 -26.43 32.18 16.54
C ILE A 69 -26.38 33.54 17.24
N TRP A 70 -27.42 34.35 17.06
CA TRP A 70 -27.56 35.63 17.74
C TRP A 70 -28.21 35.47 19.11
N GLN A 71 -27.54 35.90 20.19
CA GLN A 71 -28.10 35.82 21.54
C GLN A 71 -27.58 36.93 22.47
N ASN A 72 -28.48 37.54 23.26
CA ASN A 72 -28.15 38.54 24.29
C ASN A 72 -27.30 39.73 23.76
N GLY A 73 -27.49 40.09 22.48
CA GLY A 73 -26.77 41.20 21.84
C GLY A 73 -25.41 40.84 21.23
N ASN A 74 -25.00 39.56 21.24
CA ASN A 74 -23.76 39.08 20.65
C ASN A 74 -23.99 37.83 19.78
N TRP A 75 -23.16 37.66 18.74
CA TRP A 75 -23.08 36.41 17.99
C TRP A 75 -22.27 35.37 18.78
N GLN A 76 -22.78 34.14 18.82
CA GLN A 76 -22.06 32.99 19.39
C GLN A 76 -21.70 32.03 18.28
N SER A 77 -20.42 32.03 17.92
CA SER A 77 -19.83 31.09 16.97
C SER A 77 -19.66 29.72 17.63
N PHE A 78 -19.98 28.66 16.90
CA PHE A 78 -19.68 27.28 17.27
C PHE A 78 -18.57 26.69 16.38
N GLN A 79 -17.67 27.53 15.87
CA GLN A 79 -16.45 27.12 15.14
C GLN A 79 -15.24 27.08 16.10
N PRO A 80 -14.90 25.93 16.72
CA PRO A 80 -13.91 25.88 17.79
C PRO A 80 -12.47 26.19 17.35
N LEU A 81 -12.19 26.10 16.04
CA LEU A 81 -10.90 26.42 15.42
C LEU A 81 -10.96 27.63 14.47
N GLY A 82 -12.05 28.41 14.52
CA GLY A 82 -12.23 29.60 13.69
C GLY A 82 -12.81 29.31 12.30
N PRO A 83 -13.09 30.36 11.51
CA PRO A 83 -13.69 30.21 10.18
C PRO A 83 -12.83 29.37 9.24
N GLY A 84 -13.46 28.52 8.42
CA GLY A 84 -12.75 27.62 7.50
C GLY A 84 -12.23 26.33 8.13
N TRP A 85 -12.19 26.23 9.47
CA TRP A 85 -11.64 25.07 10.17
C TRP A 85 -12.71 24.13 10.76
N SER A 86 -12.42 22.84 10.73
CA SER A 86 -13.19 21.79 11.41
C SER A 86 -12.26 20.78 12.09
N HIS A 87 -12.82 19.87 12.90
CA HIS A 87 -12.07 18.77 13.50
C HIS A 87 -12.89 17.46 13.53
N SER A 88 -12.27 16.33 13.90
CA SER A 88 -12.86 14.96 13.90
C SER A 88 -14.22 14.80 14.59
N TYR A 89 -14.60 15.72 15.48
CA TYR A 89 -15.85 15.67 16.24
C TYR A 89 -16.69 16.94 16.10
N HIS A 90 -16.34 17.80 15.14
CA HIS A 90 -17.11 19.00 14.82
C HIS A 90 -18.31 18.60 13.95
N ALA A 91 -19.38 18.14 14.60
CA ALA A 91 -20.61 17.71 13.95
C ALA A 91 -21.85 18.15 14.72
N TYR A 92 -22.87 18.63 14.01
CA TYR A 92 -24.11 19.14 14.59
C TYR A 92 -25.24 19.14 13.55
N LEU A 93 -26.47 19.21 14.03
CA LEU A 93 -27.69 19.32 13.23
C LEU A 93 -28.35 20.66 13.51
N LEU A 94 -28.58 21.43 12.44
CA LEU A 94 -29.26 22.72 12.46
C LEU A 94 -30.70 22.56 12.02
N GLU A 95 -31.60 23.28 12.68
CA GLU A 95 -32.98 23.45 12.22
C GLU A 95 -33.15 24.88 11.71
N ILE A 96 -33.55 25.00 10.44
CA ILE A 96 -33.70 26.29 9.76
C ILE A 96 -35.20 26.49 9.46
N PRO A 97 -35.86 27.48 10.09
CA PRO A 97 -37.27 27.74 9.85
C PRO A 97 -37.55 28.08 8.39
N GLY A 98 -38.63 27.51 7.86
CA GLY A 98 -39.18 27.84 6.56
C GLY A 98 -39.73 29.27 6.54
N TRP A 99 -39.98 29.76 5.34
CA TRP A 99 -40.51 31.11 5.13
C TRP A 99 -41.55 31.15 4.02
N SER A 100 -42.40 32.18 4.06
CA SER A 100 -43.39 32.46 3.03
C SER A 100 -43.35 33.93 2.66
N HIS A 101 -43.09 34.24 1.39
CA HIS A 101 -43.05 35.61 0.89
C HIS A 101 -43.58 35.69 -0.56
N ASN A 102 -44.53 36.60 -0.81
CA ASN A 102 -45.12 36.85 -2.13
C ASN A 102 -45.62 35.59 -2.88
N GLY A 103 -46.15 34.60 -2.17
CA GLY A 103 -46.66 33.36 -2.76
C GLY A 103 -45.60 32.28 -3.03
N LEU A 104 -44.32 32.56 -2.73
CA LEU A 104 -43.26 31.56 -2.65
C LEU A 104 -43.17 31.06 -1.20
N THR A 105 -43.07 29.75 -1.03
CA THR A 105 -42.94 29.08 0.27
C THR A 105 -41.76 28.13 0.25
N GLN A 106 -40.97 28.17 1.31
CA GLN A 106 -39.95 27.16 1.60
C GLN A 106 -40.34 26.43 2.89
N ALA A 107 -40.28 25.10 2.88
CA ALA A 107 -40.50 24.26 4.05
C ALA A 107 -39.38 24.42 5.09
N ASP A 108 -39.63 23.98 6.32
CA ASP A 108 -38.57 23.90 7.33
C ASP A 108 -37.46 22.97 6.81
N LEU A 109 -36.20 23.34 7.07
CA LEU A 109 -35.06 22.53 6.67
C LEU A 109 -34.29 22.02 7.89
N SER A 110 -33.66 20.87 7.73
CA SER A 110 -32.61 20.40 8.64
C SER A 110 -31.31 20.22 7.87
N VAL A 111 -30.22 20.75 8.42
CA VAL A 111 -28.87 20.62 7.85
C VAL A 111 -28.02 19.85 8.83
N ILE A 112 -27.50 18.71 8.39
CA ILE A 112 -26.53 17.93 9.14
C ILE A 112 -25.15 18.34 8.66
N VAL A 113 -24.33 18.86 9.57
CA VAL A 113 -22.91 19.10 9.34
C VAL A 113 -22.14 17.95 9.96
N TRP A 114 -21.46 17.18 9.12
CA TRP A 114 -20.65 16.04 9.51
C TRP A 114 -19.23 16.47 9.91
N PRO A 115 -18.45 15.59 10.57
CA PRO A 115 -17.02 15.82 10.71
C PRO A 115 -16.38 16.17 9.36
N ARG A 116 -15.38 17.06 9.36
CA ARG A 116 -14.73 17.66 8.16
C ARG A 116 -15.57 18.69 7.38
N GLY A 117 -16.83 18.90 7.76
CA GLY A 117 -17.68 19.97 7.22
C GLY A 117 -18.53 19.59 6.01
N GLU A 118 -18.64 18.30 5.67
CA GLU A 118 -19.64 17.81 4.71
C GLU A 118 -21.05 18.14 5.21
N MET A 119 -21.93 18.59 4.32
CA MET A 119 -23.30 18.96 4.68
C MET A 119 -24.34 18.16 3.90
N GLN A 120 -25.37 17.71 4.61
CA GLN A 120 -26.55 17.07 4.03
C GLN A 120 -27.81 17.83 4.41
N VAL A 121 -28.69 18.06 3.42
CA VAL A 121 -29.88 18.90 3.58
C VAL A 121 -31.13 18.04 3.49
N TYR A 122 -32.06 18.27 4.42
CA TYR A 122 -33.32 17.57 4.54
C TYR A 122 -34.47 18.56 4.58
N GLU A 123 -35.56 18.22 3.89
CA GLU A 123 -36.86 18.83 4.13
C GLU A 123 -37.42 18.26 5.43
N LYS A 124 -37.90 19.12 6.32
CA LYS A 124 -38.47 18.76 7.61
C LYS A 124 -39.99 18.92 7.56
N ASP A 125 -40.71 17.82 7.76
CA ASP A 125 -42.16 17.80 8.00
C ASP A 125 -42.43 17.24 9.41
N GLY A 126 -42.69 18.13 10.36
CA GLY A 126 -42.81 17.79 11.77
C GLY A 126 -41.51 17.21 12.33
N THR A 127 -41.47 15.89 12.51
CA THR A 127 -40.30 15.14 13.01
C THR A 127 -39.65 14.25 11.95
N GLN A 128 -40.18 14.22 10.73
CA GLN A 128 -39.64 13.44 9.61
C GLN A 128 -38.65 14.30 8.83
N LEU A 129 -37.49 13.71 8.51
CA LEU A 129 -36.47 14.33 7.66
C LEU A 129 -36.40 13.56 6.34
N THR A 130 -36.82 14.23 5.26
CA THR A 130 -36.73 13.68 3.90
C THR A 130 -35.48 14.23 3.23
N PRO A 131 -34.55 13.39 2.76
CA PRO A 131 -33.32 13.88 2.13
C PRO A 131 -33.65 14.68 0.87
N LEU A 132 -33.15 15.91 0.80
CA LEU A 132 -33.14 16.71 -0.43
C LEU A 132 -31.83 16.52 -1.20
N SER A 133 -30.77 16.07 -0.53
CA SER A 133 -29.55 15.58 -1.17
C SER A 133 -29.77 14.15 -1.69
N GLU A 134 -29.36 13.87 -2.93
CA GLU A 134 -29.49 12.54 -3.53
C GLU A 134 -28.41 11.56 -3.01
N GLY A 135 -28.64 10.25 -3.15
CA GLY A 135 -27.65 9.22 -2.81
C GLY A 135 -27.54 8.91 -1.31
N ILE A 136 -28.55 9.29 -0.54
CA ILE A 136 -28.63 9.06 0.90
C ILE A 136 -29.32 7.71 1.17
N TYR A 137 -28.59 6.77 1.76
CA TYR A 137 -29.04 5.42 2.10
C TYR A 137 -29.14 5.17 3.61
N GLN A 138 -29.32 6.23 4.40
CA GLN A 138 -29.32 6.17 5.86
C GLN A 138 -30.74 6.25 6.43
N ASP A 139 -30.95 5.58 7.56
CA ASP A 139 -32.20 5.66 8.32
C ASP A 139 -32.10 6.77 9.37
N ILE A 140 -33.19 7.53 9.53
CA ILE A 140 -33.27 8.63 10.52
C ILE A 140 -34.48 8.41 11.41
N LEU A 141 -34.25 8.38 12.73
CA LEU A 141 -35.27 8.26 13.75
C LEU A 141 -35.23 9.47 14.70
N TYR A 142 -36.39 10.06 14.98
CA TYR A 142 -36.54 11.11 15.99
C TYR A 142 -37.16 10.57 17.28
N ASP A 143 -36.54 10.87 18.43
CA ASP A 143 -37.11 10.61 19.76
C ASP A 143 -37.60 11.92 20.40
N PRO A 144 -38.93 12.10 20.56
CA PRO A 144 -39.51 13.32 21.13
C PRO A 144 -39.25 13.48 22.64
N ASN A 145 -38.90 12.41 23.36
CA ASN A 145 -38.67 12.50 24.82
C ASN A 145 -37.32 13.14 25.14
N THR A 146 -36.33 12.90 24.28
CA THR A 146 -34.97 13.43 24.42
C THR A 146 -34.64 14.52 23.39
N SER A 147 -35.59 14.90 22.53
CA SER A 147 -35.38 15.82 21.41
C SER A 147 -34.11 15.49 20.63
N SER A 148 -34.05 14.26 20.12
CA SER A 148 -32.84 13.70 19.52
C SER A 148 -33.09 13.00 18.20
N TYR A 149 -32.17 13.15 17.26
CA TYR A 149 -32.13 12.35 16.03
C TYR A 149 -31.07 11.26 16.15
N THR A 150 -31.43 10.05 15.74
CA THR A 150 -30.52 8.91 15.58
C THR A 150 -30.44 8.60 14.10
N ILE A 151 -29.23 8.66 13.54
CA ILE A 151 -28.96 8.44 12.13
C ILE A 151 -28.14 7.18 11.99
N THR A 152 -28.68 6.16 11.33
CA THR A 152 -28.00 4.89 11.06
C THR A 152 -27.55 4.89 9.61
N ARG A 153 -26.24 4.97 9.40
CA ARG A 153 -25.63 4.91 8.07
C ARG A 153 -25.72 3.50 7.49
N LYS A 154 -25.51 3.39 6.17
CA LYS A 154 -25.53 2.12 5.43
C LYS A 154 -24.61 1.05 6.03
N ASP A 155 -23.46 1.45 6.55
CA ASP A 155 -22.45 0.62 7.24
C ASP A 155 -22.86 0.18 8.66
N GLN A 156 -24.06 0.57 9.11
CA GLN A 156 -24.65 0.34 10.42
C GLN A 156 -24.00 1.15 11.56
N VAL A 157 -23.19 2.17 11.25
CA VAL A 157 -22.72 3.13 12.26
C VAL A 157 -23.83 4.13 12.58
N VAL A 158 -24.07 4.33 13.87
CA VAL A 158 -25.16 5.12 14.41
C VAL A 158 -24.63 6.41 15.03
N PHE A 159 -25.13 7.55 14.55
CA PHE A 159 -24.81 8.88 15.07
C PHE A 159 -26.03 9.44 15.81
N ARG A 160 -25.82 9.97 17.02
CA ARG A 160 -26.89 10.51 17.85
C ARG A 160 -26.69 11.99 18.13
N PHE A 161 -27.63 12.81 17.64
CA PHE A 161 -27.66 14.26 17.82
C PHE A 161 -28.74 14.64 18.84
N GLU A 162 -28.41 15.45 19.85
CA GLU A 162 -29.35 15.83 20.91
C GLU A 162 -29.36 17.33 21.21
N GLN A 163 -30.53 17.85 21.60
CA GLN A 163 -30.66 19.20 22.16
C GLN A 163 -30.08 19.25 23.58
N LYS A 164 -28.77 19.53 23.71
CA LYS A 164 -28.10 19.65 25.01
C LYS A 164 -28.16 21.04 25.63
N ASN A 165 -28.33 22.08 24.83
CA ASN A 165 -28.46 23.44 25.33
C ASN A 165 -29.92 23.74 25.65
N LEU A 166 -30.33 23.46 26.88
CA LEU A 166 -31.71 23.68 27.33
C LEU A 166 -32.03 25.16 27.62
N SER A 167 -31.00 25.99 27.80
CA SER A 167 -31.16 27.44 27.97
C SER A 167 -31.39 28.18 26.66
N ASN A 168 -31.09 27.57 25.52
CA ASN A 168 -31.30 28.14 24.20
C ASN A 168 -31.80 27.06 23.22
N PRO A 169 -33.11 26.98 22.96
CA PRO A 169 -33.68 25.96 22.07
C PRO A 169 -33.28 26.16 20.60
N ASN A 170 -32.73 27.32 20.21
CA ASN A 170 -32.22 27.58 18.87
C ASN A 170 -30.75 27.15 18.70
N TRP A 171 -30.09 26.68 19.76
CA TRP A 171 -28.75 26.11 19.65
C TRP A 171 -28.79 24.80 18.86
N PRO A 172 -27.78 24.51 18.01
CA PRO A 172 -27.75 23.28 17.22
C PRO A 172 -27.85 22.01 18.09
N LEU A 173 -28.46 20.96 17.55
CA LEU A 173 -28.37 19.64 18.17
C LEU A 173 -26.93 19.14 17.96
N VAL A 174 -26.25 18.81 19.05
CA VAL A 174 -24.84 18.40 19.00
C VAL A 174 -24.70 16.89 18.93
N LEU A 175 -23.65 16.40 18.27
CA LEU A 175 -23.31 14.97 18.28
C LEU A 175 -22.96 14.53 19.70
N THR A 176 -23.66 13.54 20.25
CA THR A 176 -23.45 13.06 21.64
C THR A 176 -22.94 11.63 21.71
N ALA A 177 -23.18 10.83 20.67
CA ALA A 177 -22.68 9.48 20.58
C ALA A 177 -22.45 9.04 19.13
N ILE A 178 -21.41 8.23 18.93
CA ILE A 178 -21.16 7.45 17.72
C ILE A 178 -21.09 6.00 18.17
N THR A 179 -21.92 5.12 17.59
CA THR A 179 -22.01 3.72 17.98
C THR A 179 -21.83 2.83 16.77
N ASP A 180 -20.92 1.86 16.83
CA ASP A 180 -20.82 0.87 15.78
C ASP A 180 -21.93 -0.19 15.88
N ARG A 181 -21.98 -1.09 14.89
CA ARG A 181 -22.95 -2.19 14.84
C ARG A 181 -22.94 -3.15 16.03
N ASN A 182 -21.82 -3.19 16.78
CA ASN A 182 -21.63 -4.05 17.94
C ASN A 182 -21.99 -3.35 19.26
N GLY A 183 -22.45 -2.10 19.20
CA GLY A 183 -22.74 -1.30 20.39
C GLY A 183 -21.50 -0.68 21.03
N ASN A 184 -20.34 -0.71 20.36
CA ASN A 184 -19.17 0.03 20.82
C ASN A 184 -19.43 1.53 20.61
N GLN A 185 -19.35 2.32 21.68
CA GLN A 185 -19.82 3.70 21.66
C GLN A 185 -18.73 4.70 22.07
N ILE A 186 -18.49 5.68 21.20
CA ILE A 186 -17.83 6.94 21.54
C ILE A 186 -18.89 7.88 22.12
N ASN A 187 -18.58 8.49 23.27
CA ASN A 187 -19.44 9.44 23.96
C ASN A 187 -18.81 10.84 23.94
N LEU A 188 -19.59 11.83 23.55
CA LEU A 188 -19.19 13.24 23.53
C LEU A 188 -19.89 13.98 24.66
N GLN A 189 -19.11 14.54 25.58
CA GLN A 189 -19.62 15.32 26.71
C GLN A 189 -19.40 16.81 26.46
N TYR A 190 -20.41 17.62 26.76
CA TYR A 190 -20.38 19.06 26.55
C TYR A 190 -20.51 19.82 27.88
N GLU A 191 -20.02 21.05 27.90
CA GLU A 191 -20.16 21.97 29.03
C GLU A 191 -20.67 23.35 28.56
N PRO A 192 -21.43 24.07 29.41
CA PRO A 192 -21.84 25.43 29.11
C PRO A 192 -20.67 26.42 29.25
N PHE A 193 -20.73 27.51 28.49
CA PHE A 193 -19.84 28.67 28.67
C PHE A 193 -20.64 29.99 28.65
N SER A 194 -19.95 31.12 28.83
CA SER A 194 -20.59 32.44 28.89
C SER A 194 -21.48 32.73 27.68
N GLY A 195 -22.62 33.37 27.89
CA GLY A 195 -23.57 33.71 26.83
C GLY A 195 -24.72 32.72 26.66
N ALA A 196 -24.72 31.59 27.38
CA ALA A 196 -25.61 30.44 27.17
C ALA A 196 -25.25 29.60 25.93
N GLY A 197 -23.97 29.54 25.57
CA GLY A 197 -23.45 28.62 24.57
C GLY A 197 -22.98 27.28 25.15
N LEU A 198 -22.72 26.32 24.26
CA LEU A 198 -22.29 24.96 24.61
C LEU A 198 -21.00 24.60 23.85
N ARG A 199 -20.05 23.92 24.49
CA ARG A 199 -18.80 23.46 23.85
C ARG A 199 -18.42 22.04 24.28
N LEU A 200 -17.70 21.33 23.41
CA LEU A 200 -17.23 19.97 23.68
C LEU A 200 -16.23 20.00 24.84
N LYS A 201 -16.32 19.10 25.79
CA LYS A 201 -15.41 19.03 26.94
C LYS A 201 -14.47 17.84 26.81
N GLU A 202 -15.04 16.71 26.43
CA GLU A 202 -14.36 15.43 26.43
C GLU A 202 -15.02 14.49 25.42
N VAL A 203 -14.18 13.69 24.75
CA VAL A 203 -14.63 12.56 23.94
C VAL A 203 -14.08 11.30 24.57
N THR A 204 -14.98 10.39 24.96
CA THR A 204 -14.64 9.14 25.64
C THR A 204 -14.93 7.96 24.72
N GLY A 205 -13.90 7.19 24.39
CA GLY A 205 -14.05 5.96 23.61
C GLY A 205 -14.67 4.82 24.44
N THR A 206 -15.07 3.74 23.77
CA THR A 206 -15.73 2.57 24.38
C THR A 206 -15.06 2.05 25.65
N CYS A 207 -13.73 2.09 25.69
CA CYS A 207 -12.90 1.57 26.79
C CYS A 207 -12.49 2.62 27.84
N GLY A 208 -13.05 3.83 27.78
CA GLY A 208 -12.81 4.89 28.75
C GLY A 208 -11.58 5.78 28.49
N ARG A 209 -10.82 5.52 27.42
CA ARG A 209 -9.80 6.46 26.92
C ARG A 209 -10.47 7.76 26.51
N LYS A 210 -9.78 8.88 26.71
CA LYS A 210 -10.36 10.22 26.59
C LYS A 210 -9.45 11.14 25.80
N LEU A 211 -10.07 11.94 24.93
CA LEU A 211 -9.51 13.19 24.45
C LEU A 211 -10.16 14.32 25.24
N LYS A 212 -9.35 15.17 25.88
CA LYS A 212 -9.84 16.29 26.68
C LYS A 212 -9.61 17.61 25.94
N PHE A 213 -10.63 18.45 25.94
CA PHE A 213 -10.62 19.73 25.23
C PHE A 213 -10.52 20.87 26.25
N SER A 214 -9.49 21.70 26.09
CA SER A 214 -9.29 22.93 26.86
C SER A 214 -9.60 24.14 26.00
N TYR A 215 -10.05 25.23 26.63
CA TYR A 215 -10.55 26.40 25.94
C TYR A 215 -10.01 27.69 26.55
N PHE A 216 -9.97 28.75 25.73
CA PHE A 216 -9.75 30.09 26.24
C PHE A 216 -10.91 30.54 27.17
N PRO A 217 -10.66 31.41 28.17
CA PRO A 217 -11.69 31.85 29.10
C PRO A 217 -12.89 32.48 28.37
N ASN A 218 -14.12 32.09 28.74
CA ASN A 218 -15.37 32.62 28.20
C ASN A 218 -15.49 32.52 26.65
N SER A 219 -14.86 31.49 26.04
CA SER A 219 -14.82 31.31 24.58
C SER A 219 -15.13 29.87 24.16
N ALA A 220 -15.61 29.69 22.92
CA ALA A 220 -15.72 28.40 22.27
C ALA A 220 -14.42 27.97 21.56
N ARG A 221 -13.37 28.80 21.57
CA ARG A 221 -12.09 28.50 20.91
C ARG A 221 -11.22 27.55 21.74
N ILE A 222 -10.82 26.43 21.13
CA ILE A 222 -9.97 25.42 21.76
C ILE A 222 -8.58 25.99 21.98
N SER A 223 -8.04 25.92 23.19
CA SER A 223 -6.64 26.26 23.47
C SER A 223 -5.72 25.05 23.39
N ALA A 224 -6.21 23.86 23.72
CA ALA A 224 -5.44 22.63 23.68
C ALA A 224 -6.33 21.37 23.63
N VAL A 225 -5.78 20.28 23.10
CA VAL A 225 -6.36 18.94 23.17
C VAL A 225 -5.32 17.99 23.76
N GLU A 226 -5.71 17.25 24.81
CA GLU A 226 -4.87 16.32 25.55
C GLU A 226 -5.30 14.86 25.31
N ASP A 227 -4.34 13.97 25.08
CA ASP A 227 -4.54 12.54 24.90
C ASP A 227 -4.45 11.73 26.22
N PRO A 228 -4.70 10.40 26.21
CA PRO A 228 -4.60 9.57 27.41
C PRO A 228 -3.20 9.44 28.03
N LEU A 229 -2.12 9.78 27.29
CA LEU A 229 -0.76 9.84 27.82
C LEU A 229 -0.44 11.19 28.49
N GLY A 230 -1.34 12.17 28.38
CA GLY A 230 -1.10 13.55 28.84
C GLY A 230 -0.31 14.38 27.84
N ARG A 231 -0.12 13.89 26.61
CA ARG A 231 0.45 14.69 25.52
C ARG A 231 -0.59 15.69 25.07
N SER A 232 -0.15 16.90 24.76
CA SER A 232 -1.05 17.98 24.40
C SER A 232 -0.62 18.64 23.10
N VAL A 233 -1.58 18.88 22.22
CA VAL A 233 -1.44 19.87 21.15
C VAL A 233 -2.07 21.18 21.58
N SER A 234 -1.59 22.30 21.05
CA SER A 234 -2.11 23.63 21.43
C SER A 234 -2.32 24.56 20.25
N PHE A 235 -3.23 25.51 20.43
CA PHE A 235 -3.72 26.41 19.40
C PHE A 235 -3.71 27.86 19.88
N THR A 236 -3.39 28.78 18.98
CA THR A 236 -3.48 30.23 19.24
C THR A 236 -4.31 30.92 18.17
N PHE A 237 -4.97 32.02 18.52
CA PHE A 237 -5.85 32.78 17.62
C PHE A 237 -5.41 34.25 17.51
N GLY A 238 -5.80 34.91 16.43
CA GLY A 238 -5.46 36.30 16.15
C GLY A 238 -6.21 36.86 14.95
N GLY A 239 -5.58 37.79 14.22
CA GLY A 239 -6.21 38.51 13.10
C GLY A 239 -7.08 39.70 13.57
N PRO A 240 -7.63 40.50 12.63
CA PRO A 240 -8.39 41.70 12.94
C PRO A 240 -9.65 41.47 13.80
N SER A 241 -10.31 40.32 13.64
CA SER A 241 -11.46 39.91 14.47
C SER A 241 -11.06 39.05 15.69
N GLY A 242 -9.80 38.59 15.77
CA GLY A 242 -9.33 37.67 16.81
C GLY A 242 -9.79 36.22 16.64
N GLU A 243 -10.34 35.87 15.47
CA GLU A 243 -11.02 34.59 15.24
C GLU A 243 -10.21 33.58 14.44
N ASP A 244 -9.15 34.02 13.78
CA ASP A 244 -8.33 33.22 12.87
C ASP A 244 -7.35 32.34 13.66
N LEU A 245 -7.28 31.03 13.36
CA LEU A 245 -6.29 30.13 13.95
C LEU A 245 -4.89 30.50 13.46
N GLN A 246 -4.03 31.01 14.32
CA GLN A 246 -2.70 31.55 13.97
C GLN A 246 -1.57 30.52 14.08
N SER A 247 -1.65 29.59 15.03
CA SER A 247 -0.65 28.53 15.12
C SER A 247 -1.17 27.27 15.79
N TYR A 248 -0.51 26.18 15.44
CA TYR A 248 -0.64 24.85 16.02
C TYR A 248 0.72 24.42 16.54
N ARG A 249 0.78 23.89 17.76
CA ARG A 249 1.96 23.18 18.27
C ARG A 249 1.60 21.72 18.47
N ASP A 250 2.43 20.84 17.91
CA ASP A 250 2.30 19.41 18.15
C ASP A 250 2.77 19.03 19.57
N ALA A 251 2.64 17.76 19.92
CA ALA A 251 2.97 17.27 21.25
C ALA A 251 4.48 17.29 21.58
N ALA A 252 5.37 17.46 20.59
CA ALA A 252 6.80 17.68 20.80
C ALA A 252 7.19 19.17 20.71
N ASP A 253 6.20 20.07 20.76
CA ASP A 253 6.35 21.54 20.73
C ASP A 253 6.88 22.13 19.40
N TYR A 254 6.79 21.37 18.29
CA TYR A 254 7.05 21.91 16.96
C TYR A 254 5.85 22.74 16.49
N GLN A 255 6.12 23.95 16.00
CA GLN A 255 5.09 24.92 15.65
C GLN A 255 4.84 24.98 14.14
N THR A 256 3.57 24.86 13.75
CA THR A 256 3.07 25.29 12.44
C THR A 256 2.36 26.64 12.59
N VAL A 257 2.64 27.57 11.69
CA VAL A 257 2.05 28.93 11.69
C VAL A 257 1.13 29.10 10.49
N TYR A 258 -0.03 29.69 10.73
CA TYR A 258 -1.07 29.93 9.74
C TYR A 258 -1.29 31.44 9.59
N ASN A 259 -1.13 31.96 8.38
CA ASN A 259 -1.40 33.35 8.05
C ASN A 259 -2.53 33.46 7.04
N TYR A 260 -3.32 34.53 7.11
CA TYR A 260 -4.53 34.72 6.30
C TYR A 260 -4.41 35.92 5.39
N SER A 261 -5.23 35.96 4.34
CA SER A 261 -5.25 37.06 3.39
C SER A 261 -5.71 38.36 4.06
N THR A 262 -5.01 39.46 3.73
CA THR A 262 -5.39 40.82 4.15
C THR A 262 -6.05 41.60 3.01
N GLU A 263 -6.28 40.95 1.86
CA GLU A 263 -6.92 41.56 0.70
C GLU A 263 -8.43 41.77 0.96
N GLU A 264 -8.98 42.87 0.44
CA GLU A 264 -10.41 43.18 0.56
C GLU A 264 -11.25 42.04 -0.04
N GLY A 265 -12.29 41.60 0.68
CA GLY A 265 -13.15 40.48 0.24
C GLY A 265 -12.57 39.07 0.47
N GLN A 266 -11.35 38.94 0.97
CA GLN A 266 -10.67 37.66 1.23
C GLN A 266 -10.49 37.32 2.72
N ALA A 267 -11.31 37.89 3.59
CA ALA A 267 -11.27 37.59 5.03
C ALA A 267 -11.34 36.07 5.28
N HIS A 268 -10.52 35.61 6.24
CA HIS A 268 -10.38 34.21 6.68
C HIS A 268 -9.79 33.22 5.67
N LEU A 269 -9.31 33.67 4.50
CA LEU A 269 -8.66 32.79 3.54
C LEU A 269 -7.21 32.48 3.93
N LEU A 270 -6.89 31.22 4.22
CA LEU A 270 -5.57 30.74 4.61
C LEU A 270 -4.54 30.99 3.51
N ARG A 271 -3.66 31.98 3.72
CA ARG A 271 -2.65 32.44 2.76
C ARG A 271 -1.35 31.68 2.87
N THR A 272 -0.86 31.41 4.08
CA THR A 272 0.42 30.73 4.28
C THR A 272 0.32 29.72 5.41
N VAL A 273 0.82 28.51 5.17
CA VAL A 273 1.08 27.50 6.21
C VAL A 273 2.58 27.31 6.31
N THR A 274 3.21 27.79 7.39
CA THR A 274 4.64 27.61 7.64
C THR A 274 4.85 26.43 8.59
N LEU A 275 5.48 25.38 8.08
CA LEU A 275 5.84 24.16 8.82
C LEU A 275 7.02 24.40 9.78
N PRO A 276 7.27 23.50 10.74
CA PRO A 276 8.33 23.65 11.75
C PRO A 276 9.73 23.95 11.22
N ASN A 277 10.15 23.39 10.08
CA ASN A 277 11.46 23.69 9.49
C ASN A 277 11.50 25.02 8.70
N GLY A 278 10.39 25.76 8.64
CA GLY A 278 10.27 27.05 7.96
C GLY A 278 9.78 26.98 6.52
N ASN A 279 9.57 25.78 5.97
CA ASN A 279 8.97 25.62 4.64
C ASN A 279 7.51 25.93 4.70
N PHE A 280 7.00 26.54 3.63
CA PHE A 280 5.63 26.98 3.64
C PHE A 280 4.89 26.64 2.37
N ILE A 281 3.59 26.39 2.58
CA ILE A 281 2.58 26.37 1.55
C ILE A 281 2.05 27.80 1.45
N PHE A 282 2.04 28.39 0.26
CA PHE A 282 1.46 29.70 0.00
C PHE A 282 0.34 29.58 -1.02
N ASN A 283 -0.84 30.00 -0.60
CA ASN A 283 -2.08 29.96 -1.35
C ASN A 283 -2.43 31.35 -1.84
N THR A 284 -2.90 31.45 -3.09
CA THR A 284 -3.57 32.65 -3.60
C THR A 284 -5.02 32.31 -3.92
N TYR A 285 -5.88 33.33 -3.92
CA TYR A 285 -7.29 33.15 -4.17
C TYR A 285 -7.78 34.16 -5.20
N GLU A 286 -8.75 33.75 -6.00
CA GLU A 286 -9.50 34.59 -6.93
C GLU A 286 -10.98 34.28 -6.68
N ASP A 287 -11.78 35.31 -6.42
CA ASP A 287 -13.17 35.15 -5.97
C ASP A 287 -13.31 34.11 -4.84
N ARG A 288 -12.44 34.18 -3.83
CA ARG A 288 -12.39 33.27 -2.66
C ARG A 288 -12.12 31.77 -2.96
N LYS A 289 -11.97 31.39 -4.23
CA LYS A 289 -11.52 30.05 -4.67
C LYS A 289 -10.00 29.99 -4.73
N LEU A 290 -9.42 28.84 -4.37
CA LEU A 290 -7.97 28.62 -4.46
C LEU A 290 -7.52 28.78 -5.92
N ARG A 291 -6.66 29.76 -6.18
CA ARG A 291 -6.13 30.13 -7.49
C ARG A 291 -4.73 29.60 -7.73
N ALA A 292 -3.93 29.47 -6.70
CA ALA A 292 -2.65 28.80 -6.77
C ALA A 292 -2.28 28.28 -5.39
N SER A 293 -1.59 27.15 -5.37
CA SER A 293 -0.83 26.70 -4.20
C SER A 293 0.62 26.58 -4.61
N SER A 294 1.52 27.05 -3.75
CA SER A 294 2.94 27.03 -4.01
C SER A 294 3.70 26.55 -2.80
N LEU A 295 4.66 25.67 -3.03
CA LEU A 295 5.65 25.30 -2.02
C LEU A 295 6.83 26.24 -2.19
N ASN A 296 7.25 26.92 -1.13
CA ASN A 296 8.37 27.84 -1.16
C ASN A 296 9.09 27.90 0.20
N ASN A 297 10.40 28.16 0.17
CA ASN A 297 10.97 29.19 1.04
C ASN A 297 12.14 29.98 0.43
N SER A 298 12.27 31.14 1.05
CA SER A 298 13.30 32.16 0.93
C SER A 298 14.74 31.65 0.97
N ALA A 299 15.35 31.53 -0.21
CA ALA A 299 16.70 32.07 -0.53
C ALA A 299 17.01 32.02 -2.04
N SER A 300 16.31 31.22 -2.84
CA SER A 300 16.63 31.02 -4.28
C SER A 300 15.44 31.06 -5.25
N GLY A 301 14.20 31.23 -4.79
CA GLY A 301 13.08 31.65 -5.65
C GLY A 301 12.59 30.65 -6.69
N VAL A 302 12.89 29.35 -6.55
CA VAL A 302 12.23 28.33 -7.37
C VAL A 302 10.93 27.95 -6.67
N ILE A 303 9.82 28.33 -7.27
CA ILE A 303 8.49 27.98 -6.81
C ILE A 303 8.02 26.81 -7.69
N THR A 304 7.73 25.65 -7.11
CA THR A 304 6.80 24.73 -7.76
C THR A 304 5.41 25.32 -7.52
N GLN A 305 5.08 26.34 -8.31
CA GLN A 305 3.78 26.98 -8.26
C GLN A 305 2.84 26.07 -9.02
N GLN A 306 1.83 25.58 -8.33
CA GLN A 306 0.67 24.99 -8.96
C GLN A 306 -0.34 26.11 -9.15
N ASP A 307 -0.26 26.78 -10.30
CA ASP A 307 -1.33 27.68 -10.71
C ASP A 307 -2.55 26.85 -11.04
N ILE A 308 -3.63 27.12 -10.34
CA ILE A 308 -4.91 26.45 -10.45
C ILE A 308 -5.87 27.43 -11.14
N ASN A 309 -6.00 27.28 -12.45
CA ASN A 309 -7.02 28.04 -13.18
C ASN A 309 -8.30 27.21 -13.25
N TRP A 310 -9.39 27.72 -12.67
CA TRP A 310 -10.72 27.18 -12.84
C TRP A 310 -11.44 27.93 -13.95
N ASP A 311 -11.67 27.28 -15.08
CA ASP A 311 -12.59 27.77 -16.10
C ASP A 311 -13.93 27.05 -15.93
N LEU A 312 -14.95 27.78 -15.45
CA LEU A 312 -16.30 27.29 -15.26
C LEU A 312 -17.18 27.80 -16.38
N SER A 313 -17.80 26.88 -17.11
CA SER A 313 -18.68 27.20 -18.22
C SER A 313 -19.97 26.36 -18.16
N PRO A 314 -21.12 26.90 -18.61
CA PRO A 314 -22.31 26.10 -18.86
C PRO A 314 -21.97 24.99 -19.87
N GLY A 315 -22.20 23.74 -19.49
CA GLY A 315 -21.97 22.58 -20.33
C GLY A 315 -23.08 22.37 -21.36
N THR A 316 -22.93 21.32 -22.17
CA THR A 316 -24.02 20.87 -23.05
C THR A 316 -25.16 20.28 -22.22
N GLN A 317 -26.41 20.42 -22.70
CA GLN A 317 -27.62 19.87 -22.05
C GLN A 317 -27.87 20.29 -20.59
N GLY A 318 -27.47 21.50 -20.18
CA GLY A 318 -27.72 21.99 -18.82
C GLY A 318 -26.80 21.42 -17.74
N GLY A 319 -25.77 20.66 -18.14
CA GLY A 319 -24.65 20.26 -17.28
C GLY A 319 -23.63 21.39 -17.09
N THR A 320 -22.51 21.08 -16.41
CA THR A 320 -21.46 22.06 -16.10
C THR A 320 -20.09 21.50 -16.47
N THR A 321 -19.23 22.33 -17.06
CA THR A 321 -17.84 21.95 -17.33
C THR A 321 -16.92 22.80 -16.46
N SER A 322 -15.95 22.16 -15.82
CA SER A 322 -14.85 22.83 -15.14
C SER A 322 -13.52 22.32 -15.68
N ASN A 323 -12.68 23.21 -16.17
CA ASN A 323 -11.29 22.87 -16.47
C ASN A 323 -10.40 23.38 -15.35
N LEU A 324 -9.63 22.47 -14.76
CA LEU A 324 -8.54 22.74 -13.84
C LEU A 324 -7.24 22.59 -14.63
N THR A 325 -6.58 23.71 -14.89
CA THR A 325 -5.20 23.67 -15.38
C THR A 325 -4.27 23.82 -14.19
N ILE A 326 -3.37 22.85 -13.99
CA ILE A 326 -2.24 22.92 -13.07
C ILE A 326 -0.98 23.19 -13.90
N GLN A 327 -0.46 24.41 -13.83
CA GLN A 327 0.92 24.66 -14.29
C GLN A 327 1.88 24.16 -13.22
N ALA A 328 2.90 23.39 -13.56
CA ALA A 328 3.96 23.02 -12.63
C ALA A 328 5.31 23.14 -13.37
N GLY A 329 6.10 24.15 -13.00
CA GLY A 329 7.31 24.50 -13.76
C GLY A 329 6.96 24.90 -15.20
N THR A 330 7.56 24.21 -16.19
CA THR A 330 7.26 24.42 -17.62
C THR A 330 6.15 23.53 -18.16
N ASN A 331 5.65 22.58 -17.37
CA ASN A 331 4.60 21.65 -17.80
C ASN A 331 3.22 22.14 -17.40
N SER A 332 2.24 21.77 -18.23
CA SER A 332 0.84 22.14 -18.07
C SER A 332 0.00 20.87 -18.03
N TYR A 333 -0.62 20.61 -16.89
CA TYR A 333 -1.50 19.46 -16.66
C TYR A 333 -2.94 19.95 -16.66
N ASN A 334 -3.74 19.45 -17.61
CA ASN A 334 -5.14 19.84 -17.72
C ASN A 334 -6.03 18.71 -17.23
N TYR A 335 -6.95 19.09 -16.34
CA TYR A 335 -8.00 18.23 -15.81
C TYR A 335 -9.35 18.83 -16.22
N GLY A 336 -10.06 18.17 -17.11
CA GLY A 336 -11.41 18.57 -17.49
C GLY A 336 -12.42 17.75 -16.71
N PHE A 337 -13.38 18.39 -16.06
CA PHE A 337 -14.50 17.72 -15.40
C PHE A 337 -15.78 18.17 -16.07
N GLU A 338 -16.56 17.23 -16.58
CA GLU A 338 -17.90 17.48 -17.08
C GLU A 338 -18.88 16.84 -16.10
N LYS A 339 -19.91 17.59 -15.72
CA LYS A 339 -21.01 17.10 -14.90
C LYS A 339 -22.31 17.18 -15.68
N ASN A 340 -23.19 16.20 -15.49
CA ASN A 340 -24.52 16.18 -16.08
C ASN A 340 -25.45 17.22 -15.43
N ALA A 341 -26.71 17.30 -15.89
CA ALA A 341 -27.71 18.24 -15.37
C ALA A 341 -28.07 18.02 -13.88
N GLN A 342 -27.72 16.85 -13.32
CA GLN A 342 -27.87 16.50 -11.91
C GLN A 342 -26.61 16.79 -11.08
N GLY A 343 -25.58 17.39 -11.69
CA GLY A 343 -24.33 17.75 -11.00
C GLY A 343 -23.38 16.56 -10.75
N LYS A 344 -23.61 15.40 -11.38
CA LYS A 344 -22.75 14.20 -11.27
C LYS A 344 -21.69 14.18 -12.36
N LEU A 345 -20.48 13.73 -12.03
CA LEU A 345 -19.35 13.66 -12.97
C LEU A 345 -19.69 12.69 -14.12
N SER A 346 -19.82 13.20 -15.34
CA SER A 346 -20.08 12.44 -16.56
C SER A 346 -18.83 12.24 -17.42
N ALA A 347 -17.83 13.10 -17.29
CA ALA A 347 -16.53 12.90 -17.92
C ALA A 347 -15.39 13.52 -17.10
N LEU A 348 -14.24 12.87 -17.09
CA LEU A 348 -12.98 13.33 -16.55
C LEU A 348 -11.90 13.22 -17.63
N THR A 349 -11.31 14.32 -18.05
CA THR A 349 -10.09 14.34 -18.85
C THR A 349 -8.92 14.60 -17.91
N ALA A 350 -7.87 13.77 -17.93
CA ALA A 350 -6.66 13.99 -17.14
C ALA A 350 -5.41 13.63 -17.96
N PRO A 351 -4.19 14.10 -17.59
CA PRO A 351 -2.98 13.88 -18.38
C PRO A 351 -2.68 12.40 -18.69
N MET A 352 -3.03 11.52 -17.76
CA MET A 352 -2.72 10.08 -17.80
C MET A 352 -3.95 9.18 -18.00
N ALA A 353 -5.16 9.74 -17.90
CA ALA A 353 -6.39 8.96 -17.99
C ALA A 353 -7.58 9.83 -18.40
N ASN A 354 -8.38 9.34 -19.32
CA ASN A 354 -9.68 9.90 -19.64
C ASN A 354 -10.76 8.92 -19.19
N SER A 355 -11.77 9.43 -18.49
CA SER A 355 -12.88 8.63 -17.98
C SER A 355 -14.22 9.21 -18.45
N ASN A 356 -15.16 8.35 -18.83
CA ASN A 356 -16.55 8.72 -19.09
C ASN A 356 -17.46 7.90 -18.17
N LEU A 357 -18.50 8.53 -17.64
CA LEU A 357 -19.45 7.92 -16.71
C LEU A 357 -20.89 8.15 -17.17
N SER A 358 -21.70 7.11 -17.11
CA SER A 358 -23.14 7.16 -17.40
C SER A 358 -23.95 6.81 -16.16
N TYR A 359 -25.17 7.32 -16.05
CA TYR A 359 -26.06 7.17 -14.89
C TYR A 359 -27.47 6.83 -15.39
N ASP A 360 -27.62 5.62 -15.93
CA ASP A 360 -28.85 5.20 -16.62
C ASP A 360 -29.85 4.48 -15.71
N ASP A 361 -29.56 4.40 -14.40
CA ASP A 361 -30.43 3.79 -13.41
C ASP A 361 -31.24 4.85 -12.64
N PRO A 362 -32.55 5.00 -12.93
CA PRO A 362 -33.38 5.99 -12.27
C PRO A 362 -33.63 5.70 -10.78
N LEU A 363 -33.37 4.48 -10.30
CA LEU A 363 -33.44 4.15 -8.88
C LEU A 363 -32.20 4.61 -8.12
N HIS A 364 -31.07 4.77 -8.83
CA HIS A 364 -29.78 5.17 -8.28
C HIS A 364 -29.14 6.30 -9.11
N PRO A 365 -29.77 7.49 -9.20
CA PRO A 365 -29.31 8.58 -10.07
C PRO A 365 -27.93 9.13 -9.72
N THR A 366 -27.39 8.78 -8.54
CA THR A 366 -26.06 9.18 -8.08
C THR A 366 -24.98 8.13 -8.29
N LEU A 367 -25.33 6.91 -8.73
CA LEU A 367 -24.38 5.81 -8.91
C LEU A 367 -24.17 5.53 -10.40
N PRO A 368 -22.91 5.41 -10.87
CA PRO A 368 -22.65 5.22 -12.29
C PRO A 368 -23.07 3.82 -12.75
N THR A 369 -23.78 3.72 -13.87
CA THR A 369 -24.12 2.44 -14.54
C THR A 369 -22.99 1.97 -15.45
N THR A 370 -22.16 2.87 -15.96
CA THR A 370 -20.96 2.55 -16.73
C THR A 370 -19.82 3.49 -16.39
N ILE A 371 -18.60 2.98 -16.29
CA ILE A 371 -17.37 3.77 -16.23
C ILE A 371 -16.46 3.25 -17.34
N GLU A 372 -16.07 4.13 -18.26
CA GLU A 372 -15.07 3.86 -19.28
C GLU A 372 -13.78 4.59 -18.90
N VAL A 373 -12.64 3.91 -18.84
CA VAL A 373 -11.33 4.52 -18.60
C VAL A 373 -10.39 4.17 -19.75
N ASN A 374 -9.84 5.17 -20.43
CA ASN A 374 -8.94 4.99 -21.58
C ASN A 374 -9.49 4.01 -22.65
N GLY A 375 -10.80 4.04 -22.91
CA GLY A 375 -11.44 3.16 -23.89
C GLY A 375 -11.76 1.75 -23.40
N LEU A 376 -11.63 1.47 -22.10
CA LEU A 376 -12.02 0.19 -21.49
C LEU A 376 -13.24 0.39 -20.61
N SER A 377 -14.32 -0.34 -20.85
CA SER A 377 -15.58 -0.15 -20.15
C SER A 377 -15.78 -1.16 -19.00
N SER A 378 -16.41 -0.69 -17.93
CA SER A 378 -17.01 -1.51 -16.89
C SER A 378 -18.42 -1.02 -16.62
N SER A 379 -19.38 -1.94 -16.47
CA SER A 379 -20.77 -1.63 -16.16
C SER A 379 -21.21 -2.24 -14.83
N TYR A 380 -22.14 -1.57 -14.17
CA TYR A 380 -22.53 -1.83 -12.79
C TYR A 380 -24.06 -1.89 -12.67
N THR A 381 -24.55 -2.80 -11.84
CA THR A 381 -25.94 -2.82 -11.40
C THR A 381 -26.01 -2.77 -9.88
N TYR A 382 -27.13 -2.26 -9.34
CA TYR A 382 -27.27 -2.00 -7.92
C TYR A 382 -28.55 -2.58 -7.34
N ASP A 383 -28.52 -2.91 -6.04
CA ASP A 383 -29.72 -3.15 -5.24
C ASP A 383 -30.30 -1.82 -4.71
N PRO A 384 -31.52 -1.79 -4.13
CA PRO A 384 -32.14 -0.56 -3.62
C PRO A 384 -31.35 0.22 -2.56
N MET A 385 -30.35 -0.40 -1.91
CA MET A 385 -29.44 0.27 -0.96
C MET A 385 -28.16 0.76 -1.63
N GLY A 386 -28.05 0.66 -2.96
CA GLY A 386 -26.88 1.05 -3.73
C GLY A 386 -25.70 0.07 -3.59
N ASN A 387 -25.94 -1.19 -3.21
CA ASN A 387 -24.90 -2.22 -3.22
C ASN A 387 -24.71 -2.75 -4.65
N ILE A 388 -23.46 -3.00 -5.05
CA ILE A 388 -23.14 -3.48 -6.42
C ILE A 388 -23.55 -4.94 -6.57
N LEU A 389 -24.55 -5.26 -7.38
CA LEU A 389 -24.97 -6.63 -7.65
C LEU A 389 -24.13 -7.32 -8.73
N GLN A 390 -23.64 -6.56 -9.72
CA GLN A 390 -22.88 -7.10 -10.84
C GLN A 390 -21.88 -6.08 -11.36
N VAL A 391 -20.69 -6.55 -11.74
CA VAL A 391 -19.69 -5.80 -12.48
C VAL A 391 -19.35 -6.56 -13.75
N ASP A 392 -19.70 -6.00 -14.90
CA ASP A 392 -19.32 -6.55 -16.21
C ASP A 392 -18.20 -5.72 -16.81
N GLN A 393 -17.18 -6.40 -17.34
CA GLN A 393 -16.00 -5.81 -17.95
C GLN A 393 -15.80 -6.36 -19.37
N GLU A 394 -14.76 -5.85 -20.04
CA GLU A 394 -14.31 -6.35 -21.33
C GLU A 394 -14.07 -7.88 -21.32
N LEU A 395 -14.07 -8.47 -22.51
CA LEU A 395 -13.86 -9.92 -22.69
C LEU A 395 -14.91 -10.81 -21.99
N ASN A 396 -16.11 -10.28 -21.71
CA ASN A 396 -17.21 -10.96 -21.01
C ASN A 396 -16.85 -11.43 -19.59
N VAL A 397 -15.97 -10.70 -18.91
CA VAL A 397 -15.66 -10.93 -17.49
C VAL A 397 -16.78 -10.33 -16.66
N SER A 398 -17.40 -11.15 -15.79
CA SER A 398 -18.55 -10.76 -14.98
C SER A 398 -18.38 -11.23 -13.54
N HIS A 399 -18.53 -10.30 -12.60
CA HIS A 399 -18.51 -10.56 -11.16
C HIS A 399 -19.90 -10.32 -10.58
N GLN A 400 -20.38 -11.21 -9.72
CA GLN A 400 -21.72 -11.08 -9.11
C GLN A 400 -21.65 -11.13 -7.59
N PHE A 401 -22.47 -10.29 -6.96
CA PHE A 401 -22.55 -10.17 -5.50
C PHE A 401 -24.00 -10.24 -5.02
N THR A 402 -24.18 -10.79 -3.83
CA THR A 402 -25.45 -10.63 -3.07
C THR A 402 -25.13 -10.06 -1.71
N TYR A 403 -26.15 -9.49 -1.04
CA TYR A 403 -25.98 -8.80 0.23
C TYR A 403 -26.99 -9.28 1.27
N THR A 404 -26.59 -9.21 2.54
CA THR A 404 -27.48 -9.39 3.68
C THR A 404 -28.35 -8.14 3.88
N SER A 405 -29.35 -8.22 4.77
CA SER A 405 -30.16 -7.06 5.15
C SER A 405 -29.39 -5.94 5.86
N MET A 406 -28.15 -6.18 6.29
CA MET A 406 -27.26 -5.18 6.89
C MET A 406 -26.23 -4.64 5.89
N ASN A 407 -26.41 -4.92 4.59
CA ASN A 407 -25.53 -4.50 3.48
C ASN A 407 -24.12 -5.15 3.50
N ASP A 408 -23.94 -6.24 4.24
CA ASP A 408 -22.72 -7.05 4.16
C ASP A 408 -22.79 -8.02 2.97
N VAL A 409 -21.67 -8.27 2.27
CA VAL A 409 -21.61 -9.22 1.13
C VAL A 409 -21.97 -10.62 1.62
N ALA A 410 -23.01 -11.24 1.07
CA ALA A 410 -23.44 -12.60 1.42
C ALA A 410 -22.83 -13.64 0.48
N THR A 411 -22.67 -13.33 -0.81
CA THR A 411 -21.99 -14.21 -1.78
C THR A 411 -21.19 -13.39 -2.77
N TYR A 412 -20.08 -13.94 -3.24
CA TYR A 412 -19.33 -13.48 -4.41
C TYR A 412 -19.23 -14.64 -5.41
N THR A 413 -19.68 -14.43 -6.65
CA THR A 413 -19.49 -15.39 -7.75
C THR A 413 -18.50 -14.81 -8.75
N ASP A 414 -17.44 -15.55 -9.01
CA ASP A 414 -16.38 -15.16 -9.93
C ASP A 414 -16.79 -15.35 -11.42
N PRO A 415 -16.00 -14.80 -12.36
CA PRO A 415 -16.25 -14.96 -13.80
C PRO A 415 -16.26 -16.40 -14.34
N LYS A 416 -15.79 -17.39 -13.57
CA LYS A 416 -15.88 -18.83 -13.90
C LYS A 416 -17.11 -19.50 -13.28
N GLY A 417 -17.94 -18.75 -12.57
CA GLY A 417 -19.16 -19.23 -11.92
C GLY A 417 -18.92 -19.91 -10.58
N GLN A 418 -17.73 -19.75 -9.98
CA GLN A 418 -17.44 -20.28 -8.66
C GLN A 418 -17.91 -19.30 -7.58
N THR A 419 -18.64 -19.81 -6.59
CA THR A 419 -19.25 -18.97 -5.55
C THR A 419 -18.54 -19.16 -4.21
N THR A 420 -18.11 -18.04 -3.62
CA THR A 420 -17.75 -17.95 -2.20
C THR A 420 -18.92 -17.36 -1.42
N SER A 421 -19.28 -17.99 -0.29
CA SER A 421 -20.37 -17.53 0.57
C SER A 421 -19.83 -17.03 1.92
N TYR A 422 -20.42 -15.95 2.41
CA TYR A 422 -20.08 -15.31 3.67
C TYR A 422 -21.31 -15.34 4.59
N SER A 423 -21.11 -15.73 5.85
CA SER A 423 -22.19 -15.73 6.84
C SER A 423 -21.82 -14.90 8.06
N TYR A 424 -22.80 -14.22 8.65
CA TYR A 424 -22.59 -13.26 9.73
C TYR A 424 -23.41 -13.64 10.95
N THR A 425 -22.84 -13.41 12.14
CA THR A 425 -23.54 -13.49 13.43
C THR A 425 -23.50 -12.12 14.07
N ASN A 426 -24.67 -11.49 14.28
CA ASN A 426 -24.80 -10.12 14.78
C ASN A 426 -23.97 -9.10 13.97
N GLY A 427 -23.92 -9.24 12.65
CA GLY A 427 -23.17 -8.32 11.77
C GLY A 427 -21.64 -8.53 11.77
N ASN A 428 -21.12 -9.56 12.44
CA ASN A 428 -19.71 -9.95 12.39
C ASN A 428 -19.54 -11.22 11.55
N LEU A 429 -18.51 -11.28 10.71
CA LEU A 429 -18.21 -12.44 9.87
C LEU A 429 -18.07 -13.69 10.75
N SER A 430 -18.76 -14.77 10.42
CA SER A 430 -18.77 -16.01 11.21
C SER A 430 -18.34 -17.23 10.40
N MET A 431 -18.46 -17.15 9.08
CA MET A 431 -18.03 -18.21 8.17
C MET A 431 -17.69 -17.64 6.80
N VAL A 432 -16.66 -18.21 6.19
CA VAL A 432 -16.35 -18.09 4.76
C VAL A 432 -16.31 -19.49 4.18
N ALA A 433 -17.19 -19.78 3.23
CA ALA A 433 -17.24 -21.05 2.51
C ALA A 433 -16.80 -20.82 1.06
N THR A 434 -15.63 -21.33 0.69
CA THR A 434 -15.15 -21.39 -0.69
C THR A 434 -15.64 -22.68 -1.35
N PRO A 435 -15.47 -22.84 -2.68
CA PRO A 435 -15.74 -24.10 -3.35
C PRO A 435 -15.00 -25.33 -2.79
N VAL A 436 -13.84 -25.15 -2.15
CA VAL A 436 -13.03 -26.27 -1.63
C VAL A 436 -13.01 -26.39 -0.11
N GLY A 437 -13.33 -25.35 0.66
CA GLY A 437 -13.18 -25.40 2.11
C GLY A 437 -13.99 -24.36 2.88
N VAL A 438 -14.11 -24.56 4.20
CA VAL A 438 -14.86 -23.66 5.10
C VAL A 438 -13.97 -23.15 6.23
N SER A 439 -13.87 -21.83 6.35
CA SER A 439 -13.29 -21.16 7.51
C SER A 439 -14.38 -20.63 8.43
N THR A 440 -14.16 -20.69 9.74
CA THR A 440 -15.12 -20.17 10.74
C THR A 440 -14.47 -19.18 11.68
N PHE A 441 -15.28 -18.25 12.20
CA PHE A 441 -14.83 -17.16 13.05
C PHE A 441 -15.80 -16.99 14.22
N THR A 442 -15.25 -16.74 15.41
CA THR A 442 -16.04 -16.37 16.58
C THR A 442 -15.66 -14.98 17.02
N HIS A 443 -16.60 -14.24 17.60
CA HIS A 443 -16.41 -12.86 18.03
C HIS A 443 -16.75 -12.70 19.51
N ASN A 444 -16.13 -11.74 20.17
CA ASN A 444 -16.56 -11.31 21.50
C ASN A 444 -17.78 -10.34 21.40
N SER A 445 -18.29 -9.86 22.53
CA SER A 445 -19.44 -8.94 22.57
C SER A 445 -19.19 -7.56 21.94
N TYR A 446 -17.94 -7.26 21.60
CA TYR A 446 -17.51 -6.00 21.00
C TYR A 446 -17.22 -6.16 19.50
N GLY A 447 -17.55 -7.32 18.91
CA GLY A 447 -17.29 -7.61 17.50
C GLY A 447 -15.83 -7.87 17.15
N GLN A 448 -14.97 -8.11 18.14
CA GLN A 448 -13.56 -8.42 17.88
C GLN A 448 -13.38 -9.94 17.71
N PRO A 449 -12.59 -10.42 16.73
CA PRO A 449 -12.35 -11.85 16.52
C PRO A 449 -11.77 -12.53 17.77
N LYS A 450 -12.46 -13.51 18.33
CA LYS A 450 -11.96 -14.33 19.44
C LYS A 450 -11.21 -15.56 18.93
N SER A 451 -11.65 -16.11 17.81
CA SER A 451 -10.94 -17.20 17.14
C SER A 451 -11.24 -17.22 15.65
N SER A 452 -10.29 -17.76 14.90
CA SER A 452 -10.43 -18.14 13.49
C SER A 452 -10.00 -19.60 13.36
N THR A 453 -10.76 -20.39 12.60
CA THR A 453 -10.47 -21.80 12.31
C THR A 453 -10.47 -21.97 10.81
N ASN A 454 -9.36 -22.48 10.25
CA ASN A 454 -9.25 -22.73 8.82
C ASN A 454 -9.93 -24.05 8.41
N PRO A 455 -10.01 -24.39 7.12
CA PRO A 455 -10.66 -25.62 6.64
C PRO A 455 -10.06 -26.92 7.20
N GLU A 456 -8.76 -26.91 7.54
CA GLU A 456 -8.05 -28.04 8.17
C GLU A 456 -8.28 -28.13 9.69
N GLY A 457 -9.11 -27.26 10.27
CA GLY A 457 -9.42 -27.25 11.71
C GLY A 457 -8.35 -26.58 12.59
N ILE A 458 -7.33 -25.96 12.00
CA ILE A 458 -6.28 -25.23 12.72
C ILE A 458 -6.90 -23.94 13.27
N THR A 459 -6.90 -23.82 14.61
CA THR A 459 -7.54 -22.71 15.31
C THR A 459 -6.51 -21.73 15.88
N THR A 460 -6.65 -20.47 15.50
CA THR A 460 -5.95 -19.33 16.12
C THR A 460 -6.90 -18.59 17.03
N THR A 461 -6.47 -18.24 18.24
CA THR A 461 -7.27 -17.47 19.21
C THR A 461 -6.59 -16.16 19.55
N TYR A 462 -7.42 -15.13 19.74
CA TYR A 462 -6.98 -13.77 20.01
C TYR A 462 -7.46 -13.36 21.39
N GLU A 463 -6.55 -12.82 22.19
CA GLU A 463 -6.90 -12.20 23.47
C GLU A 463 -6.63 -10.72 23.42
N TYR A 464 -7.56 -9.96 23.98
CA TYR A 464 -7.50 -8.50 24.00
C TYR A 464 -7.18 -7.98 25.40
N ASP A 465 -6.54 -6.82 25.46
CA ASP A 465 -6.44 -6.04 26.68
C ASP A 465 -7.76 -5.29 26.99
N ASN A 466 -7.75 -4.49 28.06
CA ASN A 466 -8.93 -3.73 28.48
C ASN A 466 -9.32 -2.61 27.51
N TYR A 467 -8.42 -2.22 26.61
CA TYR A 467 -8.62 -1.16 25.64
C TYR A 467 -8.99 -1.68 24.24
N GLY A 468 -8.96 -3.01 24.03
CA GLY A 468 -9.31 -3.64 22.77
C GLY A 468 -8.11 -3.94 21.87
N GLN A 469 -6.88 -3.76 22.31
CA GLN A 469 -5.70 -4.18 21.55
C GLN A 469 -5.40 -5.67 21.75
N VAL A 470 -4.86 -6.34 20.73
CA VAL A 470 -4.48 -7.76 20.79
C VAL A 470 -3.27 -7.94 21.70
N LYS A 471 -3.46 -8.46 22.91
CA LYS A 471 -2.37 -8.74 23.85
C LYS A 471 -1.76 -10.13 23.70
N ALA A 472 -2.50 -11.08 23.12
CA ALA A 472 -2.00 -12.42 22.85
C ALA A 472 -2.61 -13.02 21.58
N LEU A 473 -1.77 -13.72 20.81
CA LEU A 473 -2.16 -14.56 19.68
C LEU A 473 -1.72 -15.98 20.00
N LYS A 474 -2.66 -16.91 20.14
CA LYS A 474 -2.39 -18.31 20.50
C LYS A 474 -2.79 -19.24 19.37
N MET A 475 -1.85 -20.10 18.98
CA MET A 475 -2.01 -21.12 17.95
C MET A 475 -1.85 -22.52 18.60
N PRO A 476 -2.06 -23.63 17.86
CA PRO A 476 -1.77 -24.96 18.35
C PRO A 476 -0.30 -25.13 18.78
N LEU A 477 0.01 -26.25 19.42
CA LEU A 477 1.35 -26.55 19.95
C LEU A 477 1.87 -25.56 21.02
N GLY A 478 0.99 -24.74 21.60
CA GLY A 478 1.35 -23.78 22.66
C GLY A 478 2.06 -22.53 22.13
N ILE A 479 2.07 -22.31 20.82
CA ILE A 479 2.65 -21.13 20.17
C ILE A 479 1.84 -19.90 20.63
N ASN A 480 2.53 -18.92 21.22
CA ASN A 480 1.90 -17.77 21.84
C ASN A 480 2.74 -16.50 21.67
N HIS A 481 2.23 -15.53 20.91
CA HIS A 481 2.86 -14.22 20.79
C HIS A 481 2.16 -13.22 21.73
N LEU A 482 2.93 -12.41 22.45
CA LEU A 482 2.41 -11.43 23.38
C LEU A 482 2.75 -10.01 22.94
N ARG A 483 1.88 -9.07 23.30
CA ARG A 483 2.09 -7.63 23.06
C ARG A 483 1.64 -6.83 24.27
N SER A 484 2.42 -5.80 24.59
CA SER A 484 2.02 -4.76 25.55
C SER A 484 1.93 -3.41 24.85
N TYR A 485 1.08 -2.54 25.38
CA TYR A 485 0.77 -1.25 24.80
C TYR A 485 0.88 -0.14 25.84
N ASP A 486 1.18 1.07 25.41
CA ASP A 486 1.01 2.26 26.23
C ASP A 486 -0.45 2.77 26.23
N ALA A 487 -0.73 3.88 26.91
CA ALA A 487 -2.08 4.42 27.01
C ALA A 487 -2.62 5.02 25.69
N ALA A 488 -1.73 5.34 24.73
CA ALA A 488 -2.12 5.74 23.37
C ALA A 488 -2.34 4.53 22.44
N GLY A 489 -2.10 3.30 22.92
CA GLY A 489 -2.31 2.08 22.16
C GLY A 489 -1.16 1.71 21.24
N ARG A 490 0.04 2.25 21.48
CA ARG A 490 1.25 1.92 20.71
C ARG A 490 1.95 0.70 21.30
N PRO A 491 2.42 -0.27 20.49
CA PRO A 491 3.14 -1.44 21.00
C PRO A 491 4.46 -1.04 21.68
N THR A 492 4.64 -1.37 22.96
CA THR A 492 5.88 -1.06 23.72
C THR A 492 6.75 -2.29 23.96
N LEU A 493 6.15 -3.48 23.94
CA LEU A 493 6.82 -4.76 24.09
C LEU A 493 6.18 -5.77 23.15
N LEU A 494 7.00 -6.45 22.35
CA LEU A 494 6.61 -7.57 21.51
C LEU A 494 7.37 -8.80 22.02
N THR A 495 6.66 -9.82 22.48
CA THR A 495 7.26 -11.09 22.89
C THR A 495 6.86 -12.17 21.88
N ASP A 496 7.87 -12.80 21.27
CA ASP A 496 7.68 -13.86 20.30
C ASP A 496 7.27 -15.19 20.97
N ALA A 497 7.01 -16.23 20.17
CA ALA A 497 6.58 -17.52 20.70
C ALA A 497 7.67 -18.27 21.51
N ASN A 498 8.93 -17.84 21.39
CA ASN A 498 10.06 -18.34 22.16
C ASN A 498 10.26 -17.58 23.49
N GLY A 499 9.45 -16.55 23.77
CA GLY A 499 9.61 -15.70 24.95
C GLY A 499 10.66 -14.60 24.78
N GLN A 500 11.21 -14.41 23.56
CA GLN A 500 12.16 -13.35 23.26
C GLN A 500 11.42 -12.02 23.08
N SER A 501 11.96 -10.95 23.63
CA SER A 501 11.26 -9.66 23.69
C SER A 501 11.99 -8.55 22.94
N THR A 502 11.24 -7.80 22.15
CA THR A 502 11.65 -6.56 21.49
C THR A 502 10.91 -5.39 22.14
N THR A 503 11.62 -4.34 22.53
CA THR A 503 11.00 -3.10 23.04
C THR A 503 11.00 -2.02 21.97
N VAL A 504 9.93 -1.23 21.93
CA VAL A 504 9.77 -0.10 21.01
C VAL A 504 9.45 1.14 21.84
N GLU A 505 10.19 2.22 21.62
CA GLU A 505 10.03 3.51 22.27
C GLU A 505 9.68 4.56 21.21
N TYR A 506 8.81 5.52 21.56
CA TYR A 506 8.26 6.52 20.66
C TYR A 506 8.52 7.94 21.18
N ASP A 507 8.60 8.90 20.28
CA ASP A 507 8.52 10.32 20.62
C ASP A 507 7.06 10.76 20.91
N ASP A 508 6.90 12.02 21.31
CA ASP A 508 5.59 12.60 21.61
C ASP A 508 4.69 12.78 20.37
N ARG A 509 5.21 12.58 19.15
CA ARG A 509 4.47 12.66 17.87
C ARG A 509 4.18 11.28 17.26
N ASP A 510 4.27 10.21 18.07
CA ASP A 510 4.03 8.82 17.67
C ASP A 510 5.08 8.25 16.70
N LEU A 511 6.26 8.86 16.57
CA LEU A 511 7.35 8.36 15.74
C LEU A 511 8.22 7.39 16.55
N ILE A 512 8.62 6.26 15.94
CA ILE A 512 9.51 5.29 16.59
C ILE A 512 10.87 5.95 16.80
N GLN A 513 11.29 6.13 18.05
CA GLN A 513 12.58 6.72 18.39
C GLN A 513 13.66 5.65 18.58
N LYS A 514 13.27 4.47 19.10
CA LYS A 514 14.22 3.43 19.46
C LYS A 514 13.60 2.04 19.45
N ILE A 515 14.34 1.07 18.92
CA ILE A 515 14.01 -0.36 18.97
C ILE A 515 15.15 -1.07 19.68
N THR A 516 14.84 -1.90 20.67
CA THR A 516 15.80 -2.81 21.30
C THR A 516 15.38 -4.24 21.02
N ASN A 517 16.23 -5.01 20.32
CA ASN A 517 15.92 -6.39 19.98
C ASN A 517 16.18 -7.34 21.18
N PRO A 518 15.87 -8.66 21.07
CA PRO A 518 16.05 -9.60 22.17
C PRO A 518 17.48 -9.81 22.64
N LEU A 519 18.48 -9.43 21.84
CA LEU A 519 19.90 -9.49 22.19
C LEU A 519 20.37 -8.22 22.92
N GLY A 520 19.48 -7.25 23.17
CA GLY A 520 19.82 -5.96 23.77
C GLY A 520 20.46 -4.98 22.78
N GLN A 521 20.46 -5.29 21.49
CA GLN A 521 20.99 -4.40 20.45
C GLN A 521 19.98 -3.30 20.15
N VAL A 522 20.47 -2.07 20.07
CA VAL A 522 19.64 -0.87 19.93
C VAL A 522 19.73 -0.34 18.50
N THR A 523 18.61 0.10 17.93
CA THR A 523 18.57 0.95 16.74
C THR A 523 17.78 2.21 17.07
N GLN A 524 18.33 3.39 16.74
CA GLN A 524 17.71 4.67 17.02
C GLN A 524 17.35 5.39 15.72
N TYR A 525 16.27 6.18 15.78
CA TYR A 525 15.76 6.97 14.67
C TYR A 525 15.53 8.40 15.15
N LEU A 526 16.06 9.36 14.41
CA LEU A 526 15.93 10.78 14.71
C LEU A 526 15.13 11.46 13.60
N PHE A 527 14.29 12.41 13.99
CA PHE A 527 13.42 13.13 13.06
C PHE A 527 13.56 14.64 13.27
N ASP A 528 13.38 15.41 12.19
CA ASP A 528 13.28 16.86 12.29
C ASP A 528 11.86 17.32 12.72
N GLY A 529 11.62 18.64 12.69
CA GLY A 529 10.32 19.20 13.09
C GLY A 529 9.17 18.87 12.15
N ASN A 530 9.47 18.60 10.87
CA ASN A 530 8.48 18.18 9.88
C ASN A 530 8.24 16.66 9.87
N ARG A 531 8.88 15.92 10.78
CA ARG A 531 8.80 14.47 10.91
C ARG A 531 9.57 13.72 9.80
N ASN A 532 10.53 14.36 9.13
CA ASN A 532 11.43 13.68 8.20
C ASN A 532 12.49 12.90 9.01
N LEU A 533 12.78 11.65 8.61
CA LEU A 533 13.83 10.84 9.23
C LEU A 533 15.21 11.37 8.86
N THR A 534 15.97 11.92 9.81
CA THR A 534 17.27 12.57 9.56
C THR A 534 18.46 11.69 9.86
N GLU A 535 18.32 10.72 10.77
CA GLU A 535 19.41 9.85 11.16
C GLU A 535 18.92 8.49 11.65
N ILE A 536 19.65 7.44 11.26
CA ILE A 536 19.49 6.08 11.77
C ILE A 536 20.80 5.64 12.39
N ILE A 537 20.79 5.30 13.68
CA ILE A 537 21.96 4.80 14.40
C ILE A 537 21.76 3.31 14.64
N ASN A 538 22.63 2.48 14.06
CA ASN A 538 22.54 1.02 14.23
C ASN A 538 23.16 0.56 15.57
N ALA A 539 23.12 -0.76 15.82
CA ALA A 539 23.60 -1.35 17.07
C ALA A 539 25.13 -1.29 17.28
N GLN A 540 25.88 -0.82 16.28
CA GLN A 540 27.32 -0.60 16.33
C GLN A 540 27.67 0.90 16.41
N ASP A 541 26.68 1.75 16.68
CA ASP A 541 26.80 3.22 16.71
C ASP A 541 27.19 3.83 15.35
N ASN A 542 27.02 3.10 14.25
CA ASN A 542 27.20 3.65 12.91
C ASN A 542 25.94 4.41 12.49
N SER A 543 26.13 5.59 11.90
CA SER A 543 25.08 6.50 11.49
C SER A 543 24.84 6.45 9.97
N THR A 544 23.57 6.34 9.57
CA THR A 544 23.08 6.71 8.25
C THR A 544 22.42 8.08 8.36
N LEU A 545 22.95 9.07 7.68
CA LEU A 545 22.43 10.44 7.66
C LEU A 545 21.58 10.66 6.42
N LEU A 546 20.38 11.21 6.63
CA LEU A 546 19.47 11.62 5.56
C LEU A 546 19.31 13.13 5.63
N THR A 547 19.61 13.79 4.51
CA THR A 547 19.38 15.22 4.38
C THR A 547 18.23 15.47 3.42
N TYR A 548 17.49 16.54 3.66
CA TYR A 548 16.39 16.95 2.83
C TYR A 548 16.70 18.31 2.25
N ASN A 549 16.30 18.51 1.01
CA ASN A 549 16.31 19.82 0.41
C ASN A 549 15.21 20.68 1.04
N TYR A 550 15.10 21.88 0.50
CA TYR A 550 14.19 22.90 0.97
C TYR A 550 12.68 22.51 0.90
N PHE A 551 12.32 21.55 0.07
CA PHE A 551 10.94 21.06 -0.13
C PHE A 551 10.61 19.81 0.68
N ASP A 552 11.43 19.45 1.66
CA ASP A 552 11.40 18.15 2.36
C ASP A 552 11.60 16.94 1.41
N TRP A 553 12.18 17.14 0.22
CA TRP A 553 12.59 16.02 -0.63
C TRP A 553 13.98 15.55 -0.22
N LEU A 554 14.17 14.23 -0.13
CA LEU A 554 15.44 13.62 0.24
C LEU A 554 16.54 14.09 -0.73
N SER A 555 17.53 14.85 -0.25
CA SER A 555 18.65 15.34 -1.06
C SER A 555 19.88 14.44 -0.98
N SER A 556 20.12 13.79 0.16
CA SER A 556 21.23 12.85 0.27
C SER A 556 21.00 11.75 1.28
N VAL A 557 21.63 10.61 1.05
CA VAL A 557 21.82 9.54 2.03
C VAL A 557 23.32 9.28 2.15
N SER A 558 23.84 9.34 3.37
CA SER A 558 25.26 9.14 3.66
C SER A 558 25.46 8.02 4.67
N PHE A 559 26.35 7.09 4.38
CA PHE A 559 26.76 6.02 5.29
C PHE A 559 28.28 5.84 5.20
N ALA A 560 28.97 5.80 6.34
CA ALA A 560 30.43 5.60 6.42
C ALA A 560 31.32 6.54 5.57
N GLY A 561 30.78 7.69 5.14
CA GLY A 561 31.47 8.69 4.30
C GLY A 561 31.05 8.65 2.83
N ASP A 562 30.47 7.54 2.37
CA ASP A 562 29.90 7.41 1.03
C ASP A 562 28.53 8.07 0.98
N THR A 563 28.30 8.89 -0.05
CA THR A 563 27.11 9.73 -0.13
C THR A 563 26.45 9.63 -1.50
N GLN A 564 25.20 9.20 -1.51
CA GLN A 564 24.31 9.30 -2.67
C GLN A 564 23.53 10.61 -2.60
N GLN A 565 23.41 11.29 -3.74
CA GLN A 565 22.73 12.58 -3.88
C GLN A 565 21.55 12.45 -4.84
N PHE A 566 20.46 13.15 -4.54
CA PHE A 566 19.24 13.20 -5.34
C PHE A 566 18.94 14.64 -5.70
N GLU A 567 18.71 14.89 -6.99
CA GLU A 567 18.28 16.17 -7.51
C GLU A 567 16.93 15.97 -8.20
N TYR A 568 16.03 16.92 -8.01
CA TYR A 568 14.67 16.89 -8.55
C TYR A 568 14.50 18.02 -9.56
N ASP A 569 13.60 17.83 -10.52
CA ASP A 569 13.19 18.90 -11.42
C ASP A 569 12.29 19.92 -10.69
N GLN A 570 11.83 20.93 -11.42
CA GLN A 570 10.98 21.99 -10.87
C GLN A 570 9.61 21.48 -10.40
N GLU A 571 9.23 20.24 -10.73
CA GLU A 571 7.96 19.61 -10.38
C GLU A 571 8.09 18.60 -9.25
N GLY A 572 9.30 18.38 -8.72
CA GLY A 572 9.57 17.40 -7.68
C GLY A 572 9.71 15.97 -8.17
N LYS A 573 9.82 15.77 -9.48
CA LYS A 573 10.20 14.47 -10.03
C LYS A 573 11.71 14.32 -9.96
N LEU A 574 12.18 13.11 -9.66
CA LEU A 574 13.61 12.81 -9.64
C LEU A 574 14.21 13.16 -11.01
N ALA A 575 15.21 14.04 -11.05
CA ALA A 575 15.89 14.47 -12.27
C ALA A 575 17.29 13.87 -12.39
N LYS A 576 17.95 13.61 -11.26
CA LYS A 576 19.28 13.02 -11.24
C LYS A 576 19.57 12.29 -9.93
N ILE A 577 20.22 11.14 -10.04
CA ILE A 577 20.91 10.49 -8.92
C ILE A 577 22.41 10.61 -9.18
N THR A 578 23.17 11.09 -8.20
CA THR A 578 24.64 10.98 -8.19
C THR A 578 25.05 9.95 -7.15
N ARG A 579 25.74 8.90 -7.57
CA ARG A 579 26.23 7.83 -6.70
C ARG A 579 27.54 8.24 -6.01
N PRO A 580 27.94 7.53 -4.94
CA PRO A 580 29.20 7.84 -4.23
C PRO A 580 30.45 7.87 -5.10
N ASP A 581 30.51 7.06 -6.16
CA ASP A 581 31.63 7.04 -7.12
C ASP A 581 31.64 8.21 -8.12
N GLY A 582 30.62 9.08 -8.07
CA GLY A 582 30.42 10.22 -8.98
C GLY A 582 29.61 9.90 -10.24
N THR A 583 29.21 8.64 -10.45
CA THR A 583 28.31 8.23 -11.55
C THR A 583 26.97 8.95 -11.41
N ALA A 584 26.46 9.48 -12.51
CA ALA A 584 25.18 10.19 -12.54
C ALA A 584 24.19 9.53 -13.49
N LEU A 585 22.98 9.26 -13.00
CA LEU A 585 21.82 8.81 -13.77
C LEU A 585 20.85 9.97 -13.92
N PHE A 586 20.41 10.26 -15.14
CA PHE A 586 19.55 11.40 -15.46
C PHE A 586 18.17 10.93 -15.88
N TYR A 587 17.15 11.52 -15.27
CA TYR A 587 15.76 11.14 -15.46
C TYR A 587 15.04 12.22 -16.27
N THR A 588 14.28 11.80 -17.27
CA THR A 588 13.44 12.68 -18.09
C THR A 588 12.03 12.12 -18.19
N TYR A 589 11.05 13.01 -18.35
CA TYR A 589 9.64 12.66 -18.37
C TYR A 589 8.95 13.26 -19.59
N PHE A 590 7.94 12.57 -20.10
CA PHE A 590 7.01 13.13 -21.07
C PHE A 590 6.13 14.21 -20.40
N ASN A 591 5.53 15.10 -21.19
CA ASN A 591 4.66 16.18 -20.69
C ASN A 591 3.45 15.67 -19.88
N ASN A 592 3.03 14.42 -20.09
CA ASN A 592 1.96 13.79 -19.32
C ASN A 592 2.41 13.20 -17.97
N GLY A 593 3.69 13.35 -17.61
CA GLY A 593 4.27 12.88 -16.34
C GLY A 593 4.94 11.50 -16.40
N ASN A 594 4.77 10.74 -17.48
CA ASN A 594 5.38 9.43 -17.62
C ASN A 594 6.91 9.50 -17.73
N LEU A 595 7.62 8.55 -17.13
CA LEU A 595 9.08 8.39 -17.29
C LEU A 595 9.41 8.11 -18.76
N ALA A 596 10.30 8.90 -19.35
CA ALA A 596 10.76 8.77 -20.73
C ALA A 596 12.18 8.16 -20.81
N ASP A 597 13.06 8.51 -19.87
CA ASP A 597 14.43 8.02 -19.77
C ASP A 597 14.85 8.06 -18.29
N ASP A 598 15.51 7.03 -17.77
CA ASP A 598 16.06 6.98 -16.39
C ASP A 598 17.60 7.06 -16.35
N GLY A 599 18.22 7.32 -17.50
CA GLY A 599 19.67 7.34 -17.69
C GLY A 599 20.25 5.97 -18.04
N TYR A 600 19.42 4.93 -18.08
CA TYR A 600 19.80 3.55 -18.41
C TYR A 600 18.97 2.95 -19.53
N ALA A 601 17.68 3.30 -19.60
CA ALA A 601 16.75 2.85 -20.60
C ALA A 601 15.76 3.95 -21.02
N VAL A 602 15.27 3.82 -22.24
CA VAL A 602 14.23 4.70 -22.81
C VAL A 602 12.88 3.99 -22.81
N PHE A 603 11.83 4.66 -22.35
CA PHE A 603 10.50 4.13 -22.15
C PHE A 603 9.49 4.74 -23.14
N THR A 604 8.55 3.95 -23.64
CA THR A 604 7.39 4.46 -24.40
C THR A 604 6.10 3.83 -23.91
N TYR A 605 4.97 4.50 -24.16
CA TYR A 605 3.64 4.08 -23.71
C TYR A 605 2.68 3.98 -24.89
N ASP A 606 1.65 3.15 -24.77
CA ASP A 606 0.58 3.04 -25.75
C ASP A 606 -0.49 4.15 -25.58
N SER A 607 -1.51 4.16 -26.45
CA SER A 607 -2.58 5.16 -26.39
C SER A 607 -3.50 5.03 -25.17
N LYS A 608 -3.39 3.93 -24.40
CA LYS A 608 -4.10 3.70 -23.13
C LYS A 608 -3.22 4.01 -21.91
N ASN A 609 -2.06 4.65 -22.14
CA ASN A 609 -1.07 5.04 -21.15
C ASN A 609 -0.35 3.87 -20.44
N ARG A 610 -0.21 2.73 -21.12
CA ARG A 610 0.47 1.52 -20.59
C ARG A 610 1.87 1.40 -21.17
N LEU A 611 2.83 0.89 -20.38
CA LEU A 611 4.21 0.70 -20.82
C LEU A 611 4.27 -0.19 -22.07
N LYS A 612 4.75 0.34 -23.19
CA LYS A 612 4.78 -0.34 -24.49
C LYS A 612 6.17 -0.85 -24.84
N THR A 613 7.20 -0.03 -24.64
CA THR A 613 8.58 -0.46 -24.91
C THR A 613 9.56 0.02 -23.85
N VAL A 614 10.61 -0.77 -23.65
CA VAL A 614 11.82 -0.40 -22.89
C VAL A 614 13.03 -0.71 -23.76
N SER A 615 13.81 0.32 -24.10
CA SER A 615 14.93 0.22 -25.04
C SER A 615 16.26 0.56 -24.37
N LYS A 616 17.27 -0.29 -24.57
CA LYS A 616 18.64 -0.11 -24.07
C LYS A 616 19.63 -0.71 -25.07
N ASP A 617 20.73 0.00 -25.34
CA ASP A 617 21.83 -0.46 -26.22
C ASP A 617 21.37 -0.98 -27.60
N GLY A 618 20.33 -0.36 -28.18
CA GLY A 618 19.75 -0.75 -29.47
C GLY A 618 18.83 -1.99 -29.44
N LEU A 619 18.65 -2.63 -28.28
CA LEU A 619 17.70 -3.71 -28.07
C LEU A 619 16.44 -3.17 -27.40
N THR A 620 15.27 -3.72 -27.75
CA THR A 620 13.97 -3.24 -27.27
C THR A 620 13.12 -4.40 -26.77
N LEU A 621 12.68 -4.29 -25.51
CA LEU A 621 11.58 -5.09 -24.97
C LEU A 621 10.26 -4.43 -25.38
N SER A 622 9.39 -5.17 -26.06
CA SER A 622 8.04 -4.71 -26.43
C SER A 622 6.98 -5.49 -25.68
N LEU A 623 5.94 -4.81 -25.20
CA LEU A 623 4.80 -5.38 -24.47
C LEU A 623 3.50 -5.11 -25.23
N ASN A 624 2.66 -6.14 -25.36
CA ASN A 624 1.29 -6.02 -25.85
C ASN A 624 0.30 -6.45 -24.77
N TYR A 625 -0.91 -5.92 -24.82
CA TYR A 625 -1.94 -6.15 -23.80
C TYR A 625 -3.31 -6.44 -24.44
N ASP A 626 -4.18 -7.09 -23.68
CA ASP A 626 -5.61 -7.18 -23.99
C ASP A 626 -6.41 -5.99 -23.41
N ASP A 627 -7.74 -6.05 -23.56
CA ASP A 627 -8.67 -5.03 -23.06
C ASP A 627 -9.00 -5.15 -21.56
N LEU A 628 -8.34 -6.06 -20.84
CA LEU A 628 -8.31 -6.10 -19.37
C LEU A 628 -6.95 -5.65 -18.82
N ASN A 629 -6.13 -4.98 -19.64
CA ASN A 629 -4.78 -4.51 -19.29
C ASN A 629 -3.79 -5.62 -18.91
N ARG A 630 -4.02 -6.86 -19.36
CA ARG A 630 -3.12 -7.99 -19.10
C ARG A 630 -2.14 -8.14 -20.25
N ILE A 631 -0.86 -8.40 -19.95
CA ILE A 631 0.18 -8.59 -20.97
C ILE A 631 -0.15 -9.85 -21.78
N THR A 632 -0.37 -9.73 -23.09
CA THR A 632 -0.63 -10.87 -24.00
C THR A 632 0.61 -11.34 -24.72
N SER A 633 1.65 -10.51 -24.84
CA SER A 633 2.93 -10.95 -25.38
C SER A 633 4.08 -10.02 -25.03
N THR A 634 5.28 -10.57 -25.00
CA THR A 634 6.52 -9.82 -24.83
C THR A 634 7.53 -10.24 -25.88
N THR A 635 8.19 -9.28 -26.51
CA THR A 635 9.21 -9.54 -27.54
C THR A 635 10.52 -8.84 -27.19
N TYR A 636 11.63 -9.60 -27.21
CA TYR A 636 12.99 -9.08 -27.03
C TYR A 636 13.97 -9.90 -27.89
N ASP A 637 14.90 -9.23 -28.58
CA ASP A 637 15.87 -9.86 -29.50
C ASP A 637 15.23 -10.88 -30.47
N GLN A 638 14.12 -10.50 -31.09
CA GLN A 638 13.32 -11.31 -32.03
C GLN A 638 12.66 -12.57 -31.44
N GLN A 639 12.75 -12.77 -30.12
CA GLN A 639 12.08 -13.85 -29.41
C GLN A 639 10.79 -13.34 -28.77
N THR A 640 9.68 -14.02 -29.04
CA THR A 640 8.36 -13.66 -28.52
C THR A 640 7.85 -14.73 -27.56
N VAL A 641 7.34 -14.29 -26.42
CA VAL A 641 6.55 -15.10 -25.48
C VAL A 641 5.11 -14.58 -25.52
N THR A 642 4.12 -15.47 -25.63
CA THR A 642 2.69 -15.10 -25.67
C THR A 642 1.96 -15.70 -24.46
N TYR A 643 1.02 -14.95 -23.90
CA TYR A 643 0.21 -15.33 -22.73
C TYR A 643 -1.27 -15.30 -23.10
N GLN A 644 -2.03 -16.28 -22.62
CA GLN A 644 -3.48 -16.29 -22.67
C GLN A 644 -4.02 -16.58 -21.28
N TYR A 645 -5.15 -15.95 -20.94
CA TYR A 645 -5.73 -16.01 -19.61
C TYR A 645 -7.10 -16.68 -19.61
N ASP A 646 -7.52 -17.21 -18.48
CA ASP A 646 -8.91 -17.57 -18.22
C ASP A 646 -9.75 -16.32 -17.81
N PRO A 647 -11.08 -16.44 -17.67
CA PRO A 647 -11.93 -15.32 -17.26
C PRO A 647 -11.61 -14.73 -15.88
N ASN A 648 -10.95 -15.48 -15.00
CA ASN A 648 -10.49 -14.99 -13.69
C ASN A 648 -9.09 -14.36 -13.76
N SER A 649 -8.57 -14.14 -14.97
CA SER A 649 -7.22 -13.61 -15.21
C SER A 649 -6.08 -14.52 -14.76
N ASN A 650 -6.34 -15.80 -14.53
CA ASN A 650 -5.27 -16.77 -14.33
C ASN A 650 -4.59 -17.07 -15.67
N LEU A 651 -3.26 -17.23 -15.68
CA LEU A 651 -2.52 -17.64 -16.88
C LEU A 651 -2.99 -19.03 -17.31
N LYS A 652 -3.65 -19.15 -18.46
CA LYS A 652 -4.17 -20.40 -19.01
C LYS A 652 -3.18 -21.07 -19.97
N LYS A 653 -2.40 -20.27 -20.70
CA LYS A 653 -1.45 -20.76 -21.70
C LYS A 653 -0.27 -19.80 -21.83
N MET A 654 0.93 -20.36 -21.91
CA MET A 654 2.14 -19.65 -22.31
C MET A 654 2.70 -20.29 -23.59
N ILE A 655 3.10 -19.47 -24.55
CA ILE A 655 3.68 -19.92 -25.82
C ILE A 655 5.10 -19.39 -25.89
N TYR A 656 6.06 -20.30 -25.86
CA TYR A 656 7.49 -20.02 -25.95
C TYR A 656 7.89 -19.84 -27.43
N PRO A 657 9.10 -19.29 -27.71
CA PRO A 657 9.62 -19.27 -29.06
C PRO A 657 9.64 -20.65 -29.72
N GLY A 658 9.33 -20.69 -31.02
CA GLY A 658 9.12 -21.94 -31.77
C GLY A 658 7.69 -22.49 -31.71
N ASN A 659 6.73 -21.73 -31.18
CA ASN A 659 5.32 -22.13 -31.00
C ASN A 659 5.15 -23.32 -30.03
N LEU A 660 6.06 -23.45 -29.07
CA LEU A 660 5.98 -24.46 -28.04
C LEU A 660 5.02 -24.01 -26.95
N VAL A 661 4.02 -24.83 -26.63
CA VAL A 661 2.89 -24.44 -25.79
C VAL A 661 2.99 -25.10 -24.42
N VAL A 662 2.77 -24.32 -23.36
CA VAL A 662 2.58 -24.80 -21.99
C VAL A 662 1.17 -24.39 -21.54
N ASP A 663 0.35 -25.38 -21.20
CA ASP A 663 -1.02 -25.19 -20.70
C ASP A 663 -1.06 -25.24 -19.17
N TYR A 664 -1.89 -24.38 -18.59
CA TYR A 664 -2.09 -24.24 -17.14
C TYR A 664 -3.58 -24.41 -16.83
N THR A 665 -3.88 -25.18 -15.79
CA THR A 665 -5.26 -25.30 -15.27
C THR A 665 -5.31 -24.98 -13.79
N TYR A 666 -6.49 -24.61 -13.31
CA TYR A 666 -6.73 -24.18 -11.94
C TYR A 666 -7.90 -24.95 -11.34
N ASP A 667 -7.88 -25.15 -10.02
CA ASP A 667 -9.00 -25.71 -9.30
C ASP A 667 -10.15 -24.70 -9.10
N ALA A 668 -11.14 -25.07 -8.30
CA ALA A 668 -12.32 -24.24 -8.04
C ALA A 668 -12.01 -22.99 -7.20
N ASP A 669 -10.90 -22.97 -6.47
CA ASP A 669 -10.41 -21.82 -5.68
C ASP A 669 -9.35 -21.01 -6.44
N ASN A 670 -9.21 -21.25 -7.76
CA ASN A 670 -8.23 -20.61 -8.64
C ASN A 670 -6.77 -20.87 -8.24
N ARG A 671 -6.48 -21.99 -7.57
CA ARG A 671 -5.10 -22.44 -7.29
C ARG A 671 -4.58 -23.27 -8.47
N LEU A 672 -3.29 -23.16 -8.80
CA LEU A 672 -2.69 -23.84 -9.94
C LEU A 672 -2.77 -25.36 -9.77
N LYS A 673 -3.54 -26.05 -10.63
CA LYS A 673 -3.79 -27.48 -10.51
C LYS A 673 -2.87 -28.32 -11.40
N THR A 674 -2.64 -27.89 -12.64
CA THR A 674 -1.78 -28.64 -13.56
C THR A 674 -0.94 -27.74 -14.45
N VAL A 675 0.24 -28.22 -14.83
CA VAL A 675 1.07 -27.67 -15.91
C VAL A 675 1.34 -28.77 -16.91
N LYS A 676 1.03 -28.52 -18.19
CA LYS A 676 1.26 -29.47 -19.28
C LYS A 676 2.12 -28.84 -20.36
N ASP A 677 3.27 -29.44 -20.67
CA ASP A 677 4.16 -28.94 -21.73
C ASP A 677 3.75 -29.44 -23.14
N TRP A 678 4.52 -29.04 -24.15
CA TRP A 678 4.29 -29.39 -25.55
C TRP A 678 4.57 -30.86 -25.90
N ASN A 679 5.16 -31.61 -24.98
CA ASN A 679 5.42 -33.05 -25.08
C ASN A 679 4.35 -33.87 -24.34
N ASP A 680 3.21 -33.24 -24.00
CA ASP A 680 2.11 -33.79 -23.20
C ASP A 680 2.55 -34.31 -21.82
N GLN A 681 3.65 -33.79 -21.29
CA GLN A 681 4.11 -34.12 -19.93
C GLN A 681 3.31 -33.30 -18.92
N LEU A 682 2.58 -33.98 -18.04
CA LEU A 682 1.63 -33.37 -17.10
C LEU A 682 2.18 -33.39 -15.67
N THR A 683 2.38 -32.22 -15.09
CA THR A 683 2.63 -32.04 -13.65
C THR A 683 1.33 -31.69 -12.94
N THR A 684 1.03 -32.32 -11.80
CA THR A 684 -0.21 -32.10 -11.03
C THR A 684 0.11 -31.67 -9.61
N TYR A 685 -0.62 -30.69 -9.08
CA TYR A 685 -0.55 -30.23 -7.70
C TYR A 685 -1.81 -30.65 -6.94
N HIS A 686 -1.61 -31.19 -5.74
CA HIS A 686 -2.68 -31.57 -4.81
C HIS A 686 -2.57 -30.69 -3.56
N TYR A 687 -3.69 -30.17 -3.09
CA TYR A 687 -3.74 -29.22 -1.99
C TYR A 687 -4.64 -29.75 -0.88
N LEU A 688 -4.28 -29.40 0.36
CA LEU A 688 -5.18 -29.41 1.51
C LEU A 688 -6.31 -28.38 1.31
N ASP A 689 -7.41 -28.52 2.06
CA ASP A 689 -8.58 -27.66 1.94
C ASP A 689 -8.28 -26.20 2.34
N ASP A 690 -7.20 -25.97 3.09
CA ASP A 690 -6.72 -24.63 3.48
C ASP A 690 -5.69 -24.00 2.52
N GLY A 691 -5.38 -24.64 1.39
CA GLY A 691 -4.48 -24.08 0.37
C GLY A 691 -3.02 -24.53 0.45
N ARG A 692 -2.62 -25.22 1.52
CA ARG A 692 -1.27 -25.78 1.62
C ARG A 692 -1.10 -26.95 0.65
N LEU A 693 0.12 -27.10 0.11
CA LEU A 693 0.43 -28.13 -0.88
C LEU A 693 0.58 -29.48 -0.18
N GLU A 694 -0.13 -30.51 -0.62
CA GLU A 694 -0.04 -31.87 -0.08
C GLU A 694 0.96 -32.71 -0.88
N GLU A 695 0.86 -32.66 -2.21
CA GLU A 695 1.71 -33.45 -3.11
C GLU A 695 1.88 -32.77 -4.47
N THR A 696 3.01 -33.02 -5.12
CA THR A 696 3.25 -32.71 -6.52
C THR A 696 3.66 -33.97 -7.27
N ASP A 697 2.91 -34.30 -8.33
CA ASP A 697 3.19 -35.41 -9.23
C ASP A 697 3.93 -34.93 -10.46
N PHE A 698 5.09 -35.54 -10.75
CA PHE A 698 5.85 -35.27 -11.97
C PHE A 698 5.56 -36.30 -13.07
N PRO A 699 5.70 -35.91 -14.35
CA PRO A 699 5.40 -36.78 -15.49
C PRO A 699 6.23 -38.07 -15.57
N ASN A 700 7.45 -38.09 -14.99
CA ASN A 700 8.31 -39.27 -14.96
C ASN A 700 7.98 -40.25 -13.81
N GLY A 701 6.87 -40.03 -13.09
CA GLY A 701 6.43 -40.88 -11.97
C GLY A 701 7.16 -40.60 -10.66
N THR A 702 7.96 -39.54 -10.59
CA THR A 702 8.47 -39.03 -9.32
C THR A 702 7.45 -38.12 -8.64
N THR A 703 7.51 -38.02 -7.32
CA THR A 703 6.59 -37.18 -6.52
C THR A 703 7.35 -36.35 -5.50
N THR A 704 6.74 -35.24 -5.05
CA THR A 704 7.12 -34.52 -3.82
C THR A 704 5.92 -34.45 -2.88
N ALA A 705 6.02 -35.09 -1.72
CA ALA A 705 5.01 -35.04 -0.67
C ALA A 705 5.41 -34.07 0.44
N TYR A 706 4.44 -33.33 0.97
CA TYR A 706 4.60 -32.31 2.00
C TYR A 706 3.75 -32.67 3.22
N PHE A 707 4.32 -32.53 4.41
CA PHE A 707 3.64 -32.83 5.66
C PHE A 707 3.76 -31.68 6.63
N TYR A 708 2.70 -31.45 7.39
CA TYR A 708 2.60 -30.31 8.29
C TYR A 708 2.32 -30.75 9.73
N ASP A 709 2.81 -29.97 10.69
CA ASP A 709 2.47 -30.14 12.09
C ASP A 709 1.04 -29.65 12.41
N ALA A 710 0.60 -29.85 13.66
CA ALA A 710 -0.74 -29.46 14.10
C ALA A 710 -0.99 -27.94 14.15
N ALA A 711 0.05 -27.10 14.02
CA ALA A 711 -0.06 -25.66 13.87
C ALA A 711 -0.03 -25.22 12.39
N GLY A 712 0.14 -26.17 11.48
CA GLY A 712 0.10 -25.97 10.04
C GLY A 712 1.44 -25.67 9.39
N ARG A 713 2.54 -25.83 10.12
CA ARG A 713 3.90 -25.51 9.67
C ARG A 713 4.53 -26.74 8.99
N LEU A 714 5.33 -26.53 7.95
CA LEU A 714 5.97 -27.63 7.21
C LEU A 714 6.92 -28.40 8.15
N ASP A 715 6.63 -29.68 8.37
CA ASP A 715 7.36 -30.57 9.26
C ASP A 715 8.23 -31.57 8.50
N SER A 716 7.79 -32.01 7.32
CA SER A 716 8.64 -32.82 6.44
C SER A 716 8.29 -32.70 4.96
N MET A 717 9.26 -33.08 4.13
CA MET A 717 9.19 -33.03 2.68
C MET A 717 9.92 -34.24 2.09
N VAL A 718 9.31 -34.98 1.16
CA VAL A 718 9.87 -36.23 0.62
C VAL A 718 9.76 -36.27 -0.90
N HIS A 719 10.89 -36.46 -1.57
CA HIS A 719 10.98 -36.75 -3.00
C HIS A 719 11.14 -38.24 -3.22
N SER A 720 10.34 -38.84 -4.10
CA SER A 720 10.39 -40.27 -4.35
C SER A 720 10.24 -40.63 -5.83
N SER A 721 10.78 -41.78 -6.21
CA SER A 721 10.54 -42.48 -7.47
C SER A 721 9.95 -43.86 -7.12
N GLY A 722 8.62 -43.98 -7.19
CA GLY A 722 7.91 -45.11 -6.59
C GLY A 722 8.22 -45.23 -5.09
N THR A 723 8.77 -46.37 -4.65
CA THR A 723 9.14 -46.57 -3.24
C THR A 723 10.57 -46.10 -2.90
N THR A 724 11.32 -45.60 -3.89
CA THR A 724 12.72 -45.19 -3.71
C THR A 724 12.76 -43.72 -3.33
N ILE A 725 13.33 -43.40 -2.16
CA ILE A 725 13.55 -42.01 -1.75
C ILE A 725 14.71 -41.43 -2.55
N ILE A 726 14.45 -40.31 -3.22
CA ILE A 726 15.48 -39.50 -3.89
C ILE A 726 16.12 -38.56 -2.87
N ALA A 727 15.27 -37.82 -2.13
CA ALA A 727 15.66 -36.96 -1.04
C ALA A 727 14.51 -36.84 -0.02
N ALA A 728 14.82 -36.61 1.26
CA ALA A 728 13.83 -36.42 2.30
C ALA A 728 14.35 -35.49 3.39
N TYR A 729 13.46 -34.67 3.94
CA TYR A 729 13.74 -33.69 4.98
C TYR A 729 12.70 -33.82 6.09
N GLY A 730 13.15 -33.80 7.34
CA GLY A 730 12.29 -33.76 8.52
C GLY A 730 12.81 -32.70 9.50
N PHE A 731 11.91 -31.92 10.06
CA PHE A 731 12.25 -30.75 10.86
C PHE A 731 11.86 -30.95 12.32
N THR A 732 12.59 -30.29 13.20
CA THR A 732 12.08 -29.97 14.53
C THR A 732 12.04 -28.46 14.61
N LEU A 733 10.85 -27.91 14.83
CA LEU A 733 10.61 -26.48 14.87
C LEU A 733 10.54 -26.01 16.32
N ASP A 734 11.14 -24.86 16.62
CA ASP A 734 10.81 -24.13 17.84
C ASP A 734 9.39 -23.54 17.75
N PRO A 735 8.82 -22.99 18.84
CA PRO A 735 7.51 -22.33 18.78
C PRO A 735 7.39 -21.19 17.75
N GLN A 736 8.48 -20.51 17.41
CA GLN A 736 8.48 -19.44 16.40
C GLN A 736 8.51 -19.97 14.96
N GLY A 737 8.72 -21.27 14.76
CA GLY A 737 8.83 -21.91 13.45
C GLY A 737 10.25 -22.00 12.92
N ASN A 738 11.28 -21.65 13.72
CA ASN A 738 12.66 -21.83 13.31
C ASN A 738 13.03 -23.30 13.35
N ILE A 739 13.74 -23.78 12.32
CA ILE A 739 14.29 -25.12 12.28
C ILE A 739 15.46 -25.21 13.28
N ILE A 740 15.27 -25.95 14.38
CA ILE A 740 16.31 -26.21 15.38
C ILE A 740 17.04 -27.53 15.14
N HIS A 741 16.43 -28.43 14.38
CA HIS A 741 17.05 -29.66 13.92
C HIS A 741 16.49 -30.06 12.55
N GLU A 742 17.38 -30.52 11.67
CA GLU A 742 17.04 -31.04 10.35
C GLU A 742 17.61 -32.46 10.24
N SER A 743 16.72 -33.44 10.02
CA SER A 743 17.12 -34.76 9.54
C SER A 743 16.97 -34.81 8.04
N LYS A 744 17.97 -35.32 7.32
CA LYS A 744 17.92 -35.38 5.87
C LYS A 744 18.50 -36.64 5.26
N THR A 745 17.95 -37.03 4.11
CA THR A 745 18.46 -38.05 3.20
C THR A 745 18.65 -37.38 1.84
N GLU A 746 19.84 -37.43 1.27
CA GLU A 746 20.17 -36.82 -0.03
C GLU A 746 20.99 -37.83 -0.86
N PRO A 747 21.07 -37.69 -2.21
CA PRO A 747 21.84 -38.61 -3.04
C PRO A 747 23.35 -38.63 -2.73
N LEU A 748 23.90 -37.50 -2.24
CA LEU A 748 25.30 -37.35 -1.89
C LEU A 748 25.49 -37.38 -0.36
N SER A 749 26.47 -38.15 0.10
CA SER A 749 26.82 -38.21 1.52
C SER A 749 27.69 -37.02 1.92
N TRP A 750 27.43 -36.45 3.09
CA TRP A 750 28.25 -35.37 3.65
C TRP A 750 29.74 -35.71 3.63
N PRO A 751 30.60 -34.82 3.09
CA PRO A 751 32.04 -35.00 3.20
C PRO A 751 32.48 -34.92 4.66
N THR A 752 33.62 -35.55 4.98
CA THR A 752 34.32 -35.31 6.24
C THR A 752 34.70 -33.84 6.31
N TRP A 753 33.97 -33.07 7.13
CA TRP A 753 34.15 -31.63 7.23
C TRP A 753 35.04 -31.28 8.42
N THR A 754 36.18 -30.64 8.14
CA THR A 754 36.99 -29.97 9.15
C THR A 754 36.75 -28.47 9.03
N ALA A 755 36.09 -27.89 10.04
CA ALA A 755 35.90 -26.44 10.14
C ALA A 755 37.27 -25.75 10.26
N ALA A 756 37.76 -25.14 9.18
CA ALA A 756 38.83 -24.15 9.30
C ALA A 756 38.20 -22.82 9.75
N ALA A 757 38.78 -22.18 10.76
CA ALA A 757 38.35 -20.84 11.15
C ALA A 757 38.57 -19.88 9.97
N LYS A 758 37.52 -19.17 9.57
CA LYS A 758 37.58 -18.13 8.55
C LYS A 758 37.70 -16.78 9.23
N LEU A 759 38.82 -16.09 9.02
CA LEU A 759 39.09 -14.78 9.61
C LEU A 759 38.81 -13.70 8.57
N SER A 760 37.65 -13.06 8.68
CA SER A 760 37.26 -11.95 7.80
C SER A 760 37.36 -10.61 8.52
N THR A 761 37.82 -9.58 7.82
CA THR A 761 37.77 -8.18 8.26
C THR A 761 36.94 -7.35 7.29
N TYR A 762 36.39 -6.24 7.79
CA TYR A 762 35.44 -5.40 7.06
C TYR A 762 35.87 -3.94 7.15
N ASN A 763 35.55 -3.16 6.11
CA ASN A 763 35.70 -1.70 6.12
C ASN A 763 34.52 -1.05 6.87
N SER A 764 34.57 0.27 7.08
CA SER A 764 33.54 1.03 7.79
C SER A 764 32.17 1.04 7.10
N ASP A 765 32.17 0.90 5.78
CA ASP A 765 30.98 0.73 4.91
C ASP A 765 30.44 -0.72 4.93
N ASN A 766 30.98 -1.60 5.77
CA ASN A 766 30.72 -3.04 5.82
C ASN A 766 31.19 -3.84 4.59
N THR A 767 31.89 -3.26 3.62
CA THR A 767 32.49 -4.02 2.51
C THR A 767 33.53 -5.02 3.04
N LEU A 768 33.70 -6.14 2.33
CA LEU A 768 34.69 -7.16 2.71
C LEU A 768 36.09 -6.62 2.44
N ALA A 769 36.97 -6.61 3.44
CA ALA A 769 38.33 -6.07 3.32
C ALA A 769 39.38 -7.18 3.20
N THR A 770 39.36 -8.18 4.08
CA THR A 770 40.24 -9.35 3.96
C THR A 770 39.54 -10.63 4.38
N VAL A 771 40.01 -11.77 3.83
CA VAL A 771 39.63 -13.12 4.24
C VAL A 771 40.89 -13.96 4.34
N ASN A 772 41.18 -14.49 5.52
CA ASN A 772 42.41 -15.26 5.80
C ASN A 772 43.69 -14.52 5.33
N GLY A 773 43.70 -13.19 5.45
CA GLY A 773 44.79 -12.32 5.02
C GLY A 773 44.85 -11.99 3.52
N GLN A 774 43.95 -12.55 2.69
CA GLN A 774 43.82 -12.16 1.28
C GLN A 774 42.95 -10.91 1.16
N SER A 775 43.38 -9.96 0.35
CA SER A 775 42.71 -8.66 0.19
C SER A 775 41.52 -8.72 -0.76
N TYR A 776 40.51 -7.93 -0.44
CA TYR A 776 39.36 -7.61 -1.27
C TYR A 776 39.32 -6.09 -1.47
N SER A 777 38.81 -5.63 -2.61
CA SER A 777 38.61 -4.21 -2.89
C SER A 777 37.18 -3.93 -3.33
N SER A 778 36.68 -2.75 -3.00
CA SER A 778 35.37 -2.23 -3.38
C SER A 778 35.50 -0.90 -4.15
N ASN A 779 34.44 -0.50 -4.84
CA ASN A 779 34.25 0.86 -5.30
C ASN A 779 33.49 1.69 -4.23
N PRO A 780 33.41 3.03 -4.37
CA PRO A 780 32.65 3.87 -3.45
C PRO A 780 31.14 3.58 -3.40
N ASN A 781 30.55 2.94 -4.42
CA ASN A 781 29.15 2.51 -4.38
C ASN A 781 28.95 1.23 -3.52
N GLY A 782 29.97 0.83 -2.76
CA GLY A 782 29.91 -0.37 -1.92
C GLY A 782 29.94 -1.69 -2.70
N ALA A 783 30.27 -1.70 -3.99
CA ALA A 783 30.34 -2.93 -4.78
C ALA A 783 31.78 -3.49 -4.85
N LEU A 784 31.96 -4.80 -4.65
CA LEU A 784 33.27 -5.45 -4.72
C LEU A 784 33.84 -5.40 -6.14
N THR A 785 35.03 -4.83 -6.30
CA THR A 785 35.76 -4.71 -7.58
C THR A 785 36.90 -5.72 -7.71
N GLY A 786 37.42 -6.21 -6.59
CA GLY A 786 38.54 -7.14 -6.55
C GLY A 786 38.35 -8.20 -5.46
N LEU A 787 38.40 -9.46 -5.89
CA LEU A 787 38.50 -10.65 -5.05
C LEU A 787 39.92 -11.24 -5.26
N PRO A 788 40.42 -12.14 -4.39
CA PRO A 788 41.79 -12.64 -4.46
C PRO A 788 42.22 -13.15 -5.85
N ASN A 789 41.29 -13.75 -6.60
CA ASN A 789 41.53 -14.30 -7.94
C ASN A 789 40.63 -13.71 -9.05
N ARG A 790 39.84 -12.67 -8.75
CA ARG A 790 38.89 -12.09 -9.72
C ARG A 790 38.86 -10.58 -9.67
N SER A 791 38.64 -9.94 -10.80
CA SER A 791 38.31 -8.52 -10.89
C SER A 791 36.94 -8.34 -11.53
N ILE A 792 36.11 -7.49 -10.94
CA ILE A 792 34.73 -7.24 -11.34
C ILE A 792 34.60 -5.79 -11.81
N SER A 793 33.99 -5.61 -12.97
CA SER A 793 33.52 -4.32 -13.48
C SER A 793 32.01 -4.26 -13.37
N TRP A 794 31.49 -3.07 -13.11
CA TRP A 794 30.08 -2.81 -12.85
C TRP A 794 29.54 -1.83 -13.90
N ASP A 795 28.26 -1.97 -14.25
CA ASP A 795 27.55 -1.00 -15.08
C ASP A 795 27.02 0.17 -14.24
N ALA A 796 26.41 1.16 -14.91
CA ALA A 796 25.86 2.34 -14.26
C ALA A 796 24.64 2.05 -13.35
N HIS A 797 24.19 0.80 -13.26
CA HIS A 797 23.14 0.33 -12.37
C HIS A 797 23.67 -0.50 -11.19
N ASP A 798 25.00 -0.56 -10.98
CA ASP A 798 25.66 -1.43 -10.00
C ASP A 798 25.31 -2.91 -10.22
N MET A 799 25.18 -3.30 -11.49
CA MET A 799 25.14 -4.71 -11.92
C MET A 799 26.50 -5.12 -12.51
N PRO A 800 27.04 -6.31 -12.22
CA PRO A 800 28.29 -6.77 -12.82
C PRO A 800 28.19 -6.78 -14.35
N ALA A 801 29.07 -6.05 -15.01
CA ALA A 801 29.18 -5.99 -16.47
C ALA A 801 30.15 -7.06 -16.99
N SER A 802 31.31 -7.21 -16.35
CA SER A 802 32.27 -8.28 -16.66
C SER A 802 33.14 -8.67 -15.48
N ILE A 803 33.62 -9.92 -15.50
CA ILE A 803 34.52 -10.53 -14.51
C ILE A 803 35.73 -11.10 -15.27
N SER A 804 36.92 -10.93 -14.70
CA SER A 804 38.17 -11.48 -15.22
C SER A 804 38.98 -12.16 -14.12
N GLY A 805 39.88 -13.07 -14.48
CA GLY A 805 40.64 -13.91 -13.54
C GLY A 805 40.33 -15.39 -13.75
N ASP A 806 40.15 -16.14 -12.66
CA ASP A 806 39.81 -17.57 -12.73
C ASP A 806 38.44 -17.84 -13.36
N LEU A 807 37.53 -16.85 -13.30
CA LEU A 807 36.31 -16.78 -14.09
C LEU A 807 36.45 -15.64 -15.10
N THR A 808 36.22 -15.91 -16.39
CA THR A 808 36.05 -14.87 -17.40
C THR A 808 34.58 -14.81 -17.80
N ALA A 809 33.88 -13.74 -17.42
CA ALA A 809 32.46 -13.57 -17.68
C ALA A 809 32.12 -12.17 -18.21
N ALA A 810 31.10 -12.05 -19.06
CA ALA A 810 30.49 -10.78 -19.45
C ALA A 810 28.96 -10.93 -19.48
N PHE A 811 28.23 -9.96 -18.93
CA PHE A 811 26.79 -10.05 -18.73
C PHE A 811 26.07 -8.93 -19.50
N GLY A 812 24.90 -9.26 -20.06
CA GLY A 812 24.02 -8.31 -20.75
C GLY A 812 22.65 -8.27 -20.07
N TYR A 813 22.17 -7.05 -19.80
CA TYR A 813 20.89 -6.79 -19.15
C TYR A 813 19.97 -5.96 -20.04
N ASP A 814 18.66 -6.23 -20.03
CA ASP A 814 17.68 -5.33 -20.65
C ASP A 814 17.50 -4.04 -19.86
N GLY A 815 16.72 -3.10 -20.40
CA GLY A 815 16.47 -1.82 -19.75
C GLY A 815 15.65 -1.88 -18.46
N LEU A 816 15.13 -3.06 -18.09
CA LEU A 816 14.50 -3.29 -16.78
C LEU A 816 15.46 -3.98 -15.79
N GLY A 817 16.73 -4.13 -16.14
CA GLY A 817 17.75 -4.77 -15.31
C GLY A 817 17.70 -6.31 -15.32
N ASN A 818 16.91 -6.94 -16.19
CA ASN A 818 16.88 -8.40 -16.27
C ASN A 818 18.05 -8.93 -17.10
N ARG A 819 18.71 -9.99 -16.64
CA ARG A 819 19.80 -10.62 -17.39
C ARG A 819 19.29 -11.33 -18.64
N ARG A 820 19.76 -10.87 -19.81
CA ARG A 820 19.41 -11.38 -21.15
C ARG A 820 20.53 -12.14 -21.83
N ALA A 821 21.77 -11.97 -21.39
CA ALA A 821 22.90 -12.72 -21.90
C ALA A 821 24.00 -12.90 -20.85
N ALA A 822 24.74 -13.99 -20.98
CA ALA A 822 25.98 -14.23 -20.25
C ALA A 822 26.99 -14.92 -21.18
N THR A 823 28.19 -14.38 -21.28
CA THR A 823 29.34 -15.01 -21.92
C THR A 823 30.28 -15.49 -20.84
N VAL A 824 30.38 -16.80 -20.61
CA VAL A 824 31.23 -17.39 -19.58
C VAL A 824 32.27 -18.28 -20.26
N ASN A 825 33.55 -18.01 -19.98
CA ASN A 825 34.70 -18.73 -20.54
C ASN A 825 34.65 -18.91 -22.08
N GLY A 826 34.20 -17.87 -22.78
CA GLY A 826 34.11 -17.82 -24.24
C GLY A 826 32.81 -18.38 -24.84
N LEU A 827 31.91 -18.92 -24.03
CA LEU A 827 30.60 -19.42 -24.48
C LEU A 827 29.49 -18.42 -24.13
N THR A 828 28.81 -17.90 -25.14
CA THR A 828 27.68 -16.99 -24.95
C THR A 828 26.35 -17.75 -24.93
N ARG A 829 25.57 -17.52 -23.88
CA ARG A 829 24.18 -17.93 -23.72
C ARG A 829 23.29 -16.68 -23.70
N LYS A 830 22.13 -16.75 -24.35
CA LYS A 830 21.08 -15.73 -24.27
C LYS A 830 19.83 -16.31 -23.60
N PHE A 831 19.03 -15.44 -22.98
CA PHE A 831 17.90 -15.83 -22.15
C PHE A 831 16.61 -15.15 -22.62
N VAL A 832 15.61 -15.99 -22.91
CA VAL A 832 14.22 -15.57 -23.10
C VAL A 832 13.51 -15.73 -21.76
N LEU A 833 12.83 -14.67 -21.32
CA LEU A 833 12.28 -14.58 -19.97
C LEU A 833 10.75 -14.49 -20.01
N ASP A 834 10.09 -15.13 -19.05
CA ASP A 834 8.78 -14.74 -18.56
C ASP A 834 8.96 -13.57 -17.61
N ILE A 835 8.49 -12.39 -18.01
CA ILE A 835 8.58 -11.18 -17.20
C ILE A 835 7.37 -10.98 -16.29
N LEU A 836 6.41 -11.92 -16.27
CA LEU A 836 5.32 -11.91 -15.30
C LEU A 836 5.91 -12.33 -13.94
N GLY A 837 6.18 -11.33 -13.09
CA GLY A 837 6.74 -11.54 -11.75
C GLY A 837 8.27 -11.46 -11.72
N SER A 838 8.94 -12.52 -11.26
CA SER A 838 10.39 -12.50 -10.97
C SER A 838 11.28 -12.90 -12.16
N SER A 839 10.91 -12.52 -13.39
CA SER A 839 11.75 -12.67 -14.59
C SER A 839 12.37 -14.08 -14.76
N LYS A 840 11.54 -15.10 -14.93
CA LYS A 840 11.97 -16.52 -15.01
C LYS A 840 12.56 -16.84 -16.39
N VAL A 841 13.68 -17.55 -16.48
CA VAL A 841 14.26 -17.97 -17.78
C VAL A 841 13.45 -19.13 -18.35
N LEU A 842 12.79 -18.94 -19.49
CA LEU A 842 12.00 -19.95 -20.19
C LEU A 842 12.81 -20.73 -21.24
N LEU A 843 13.75 -20.04 -21.88
CA LEU A 843 14.58 -20.60 -22.95
C LEU A 843 15.99 -20.00 -22.88
N GLU A 844 16.97 -20.88 -22.95
CA GLU A 844 18.38 -20.58 -23.15
C GLU A 844 18.79 -20.89 -24.59
N THR A 845 19.46 -19.95 -25.26
CA THR A 845 19.96 -20.13 -26.63
C THR A 845 21.45 -19.86 -26.73
N ASP A 846 22.07 -20.34 -27.82
CA ASP A 846 23.40 -19.88 -28.21
C ASP A 846 23.39 -18.43 -28.75
N ILE A 847 24.54 -17.91 -29.16
CA ILE A 847 24.70 -16.57 -29.73
C ILE A 847 23.85 -16.33 -31.00
N ASN A 848 23.54 -17.39 -31.75
CA ASN A 848 22.78 -17.36 -33.01
C ASN A 848 21.27 -17.60 -32.78
N ASN A 849 20.81 -17.57 -31.52
CA ASN A 849 19.43 -17.86 -31.12
C ASN A 849 18.99 -19.30 -31.35
N ASN A 850 19.91 -20.27 -31.50
CA ASN A 850 19.56 -21.68 -31.52
C ASN A 850 19.24 -22.16 -30.10
N PRO A 851 18.09 -22.83 -29.88
CA PRO A 851 17.73 -23.37 -28.56
C PRO A 851 18.77 -24.34 -28.01
N LEU A 852 19.12 -24.19 -26.73
CA LEU A 852 19.97 -25.10 -25.95
C LEU A 852 19.17 -25.85 -24.89
N HIS A 853 18.31 -25.14 -24.15
CA HIS A 853 17.42 -25.71 -23.15
C HIS A 853 16.17 -24.87 -22.98
N TYR A 854 15.04 -25.54 -22.75
CA TYR A 854 13.80 -24.93 -22.31
C TYR A 854 13.52 -25.28 -20.85
N TYR A 855 12.85 -24.39 -20.13
CA TYR A 855 12.54 -24.55 -18.72
C TYR A 855 11.03 -24.41 -18.48
N ILE A 856 10.45 -25.39 -17.79
CA ILE A 856 9.02 -25.44 -17.48
C ILE A 856 8.82 -25.02 -16.02
N TYR A 857 7.90 -24.09 -15.78
CA TYR A 857 7.56 -23.61 -14.44
C TYR A 857 6.08 -23.82 -14.13
N GLY A 858 5.80 -24.17 -12.88
CA GLY A 858 4.49 -24.02 -12.25
C GLY A 858 4.63 -23.16 -11.00
N LEU A 859 4.37 -23.73 -9.82
CA LEU A 859 4.68 -23.07 -8.55
C LEU A 859 6.18 -22.73 -8.48
N ASP A 860 7.01 -23.69 -8.89
CA ASP A 860 8.47 -23.58 -8.96
C ASP A 860 9.00 -24.05 -10.34
N LEU A 861 10.33 -24.12 -10.53
CA LEU A 861 10.95 -24.81 -11.66
C LEU A 861 10.65 -26.32 -11.62
N ILE A 862 10.03 -26.84 -12.68
CA ILE A 862 9.60 -28.25 -12.81
C ILE A 862 10.65 -29.05 -13.58
N ALA A 863 10.99 -28.60 -14.79
CA ALA A 863 11.77 -29.40 -15.74
C ALA A 863 12.67 -28.57 -16.65
N ARG A 864 13.74 -29.21 -17.15
CA ARG A 864 14.61 -28.75 -18.23
C ARG A 864 14.49 -29.71 -19.41
N ILE A 865 14.23 -29.17 -20.60
CA ILE A 865 14.02 -29.92 -21.84
C ILE A 865 15.07 -29.49 -22.87
N ALA A 866 15.85 -30.44 -23.40
CA ALA A 866 16.77 -30.19 -24.52
C ALA A 866 16.03 -30.18 -25.87
N PRO A 867 16.62 -29.64 -26.96
CA PRO A 867 15.99 -29.58 -28.29
C PRO A 867 15.60 -30.94 -28.88
N ASP A 868 16.23 -32.03 -28.42
CA ASP A 868 15.90 -33.40 -28.79
C ASP A 868 14.81 -34.04 -27.91
N ASN A 869 14.17 -33.23 -27.05
CA ASN A 869 13.17 -33.60 -26.03
C ASN A 869 13.70 -34.43 -24.85
N THR A 870 15.02 -34.57 -24.70
CA THR A 870 15.58 -35.13 -23.46
C THR A 870 15.18 -34.24 -22.28
N THR A 871 14.46 -34.81 -21.32
CA THR A 871 13.84 -34.07 -20.23
C THR A 871 14.40 -34.51 -18.89
N HIS A 872 14.70 -33.53 -18.04
CA HIS A 872 15.10 -33.73 -16.66
C HIS A 872 14.16 -32.96 -15.72
N TYR A 873 13.77 -33.59 -14.61
CA TYR A 873 12.88 -33.02 -13.59
C TYR A 873 13.67 -32.61 -12.35
N TYR A 874 13.38 -31.43 -11.81
CA TYR A 874 14.09 -30.84 -10.67
C TYR A 874 13.49 -31.28 -9.34
N HIS A 875 14.34 -31.78 -8.45
CA HIS A 875 14.00 -32.06 -7.05
C HIS A 875 14.82 -31.13 -6.17
N GLY A 876 14.17 -30.35 -5.32
CA GLY A 876 14.83 -29.34 -4.52
C GLY A 876 14.42 -29.38 -3.06
N ASP A 877 15.32 -28.90 -2.19
CA ASP A 877 15.04 -28.79 -0.76
C ASP A 877 13.98 -27.72 -0.46
N PHE A 878 13.64 -27.59 0.82
CA PHE A 878 12.70 -26.59 1.33
C PHE A 878 13.15 -25.12 1.09
N ARG A 879 14.40 -24.87 0.68
CA ARG A 879 14.90 -23.55 0.27
C ARG A 879 14.73 -23.29 -1.24
N GLY A 880 14.24 -24.29 -1.98
CA GLY A 880 14.20 -24.27 -3.44
C GLY A 880 15.55 -24.54 -4.09
N SER A 881 16.54 -25.10 -3.38
CA SER A 881 17.84 -25.47 -3.94
C SER A 881 17.74 -26.83 -4.62
N THR A 882 18.25 -26.97 -5.85
CA THR A 882 18.25 -28.23 -6.58
C THR A 882 19.17 -29.25 -5.92
N ILE A 883 18.63 -30.37 -5.43
CA ILE A 883 19.40 -31.42 -4.74
C ILE A 883 19.59 -32.62 -5.67
N ALA A 884 18.63 -32.87 -6.56
CA ALA A 884 18.72 -33.88 -7.58
C ALA A 884 18.00 -33.46 -8.87
N MET A 885 18.41 -34.03 -10.00
CA MET A 885 17.59 -34.05 -11.21
C MET A 885 17.40 -35.50 -11.65
N THR A 886 16.20 -35.83 -12.12
CA THR A 886 15.88 -37.17 -12.62
C THR A 886 15.54 -37.15 -14.11
N ASP A 887 15.96 -38.17 -14.84
CA ASP A 887 15.57 -38.36 -16.24
C ASP A 887 14.08 -38.78 -16.38
N ALA A 888 13.65 -39.04 -17.61
CA ALA A 888 12.30 -39.51 -17.94
C ALA A 888 11.94 -40.89 -17.32
N GLY A 889 12.93 -41.68 -16.88
CA GLY A 889 12.73 -42.94 -16.18
C GLY A 889 12.74 -42.81 -14.65
N GLY A 890 12.84 -41.59 -14.12
CA GLY A 890 12.92 -41.35 -12.68
C GLY A 890 14.29 -41.69 -12.07
N THR A 891 15.33 -41.85 -12.89
CA THR A 891 16.70 -42.13 -12.42
C THR A 891 17.43 -40.82 -12.14
N VAL A 892 18.10 -40.73 -11.00
CA VAL A 892 18.91 -39.55 -10.64
C VAL A 892 20.11 -39.43 -11.58
N THR A 893 20.22 -38.32 -12.29
CA THR A 893 21.33 -38.02 -13.21
C THR A 893 22.22 -36.89 -12.71
N HIS A 894 21.64 -35.95 -11.96
CA HIS A 894 22.38 -34.85 -11.34
C HIS A 894 22.17 -34.91 -9.82
N SER A 895 23.18 -34.53 -9.06
CA SER A 895 23.08 -34.43 -7.60
C SER A 895 23.96 -33.32 -7.08
N TYR A 896 23.45 -32.57 -6.10
CA TYR A 896 24.16 -31.45 -5.49
C TYR A 896 24.02 -31.52 -3.98
N GLN A 897 25.05 -31.04 -3.29
CA GLN A 897 25.03 -30.87 -1.85
C GLN A 897 25.64 -29.52 -1.49
N TYR A 898 24.95 -28.77 -0.64
CA TYR A 898 25.31 -27.41 -0.26
C TYR A 898 25.61 -27.27 1.23
N GLY A 899 26.50 -26.34 1.56
CA GLY A 899 26.60 -25.78 2.90
C GLY A 899 25.40 -24.88 3.23
N PRO A 900 25.27 -24.41 4.48
CA PRO A 900 24.12 -23.60 4.90
C PRO A 900 23.92 -22.31 4.09
N PHE A 901 25.01 -21.68 3.63
CA PHE A 901 25.00 -20.47 2.79
C PHE A 901 25.08 -20.79 1.29
N GLY A 902 24.78 -22.02 0.88
CA GLY A 902 24.72 -22.39 -0.54
C GLY A 902 26.05 -22.76 -1.19
N ALA A 903 27.17 -22.77 -0.47
CA ALA A 903 28.46 -23.19 -1.04
C ALA A 903 28.40 -24.66 -1.47
N VAL A 904 28.77 -24.96 -2.72
CA VAL A 904 28.76 -26.32 -3.25
C VAL A 904 29.82 -27.17 -2.53
N LEU A 905 29.38 -28.22 -1.83
CA LEU A 905 30.27 -29.15 -1.14
C LEU A 905 30.63 -30.34 -2.02
N GLN A 906 29.63 -30.87 -2.72
CA GLN A 906 29.77 -31.94 -3.70
C GLN A 906 28.75 -31.74 -4.81
N LYS A 907 29.11 -32.10 -6.03
CA LYS A 907 28.16 -32.22 -7.15
C LYS A 907 28.54 -33.35 -8.10
N GLN A 908 27.54 -33.97 -8.69
CA GLN A 908 27.65 -34.88 -9.82
C GLN A 908 26.77 -34.32 -10.93
N GLU A 909 27.39 -33.87 -12.01
CA GLU A 909 26.75 -33.05 -13.03
C GLU A 909 27.30 -33.47 -14.41
N PRO A 910 26.61 -34.39 -15.11
CA PRO A 910 27.04 -34.86 -16.44
C PRO A 910 27.08 -33.74 -17.49
N ASP A 911 26.23 -32.74 -17.33
CA ASP A 911 26.18 -31.53 -18.16
C ASP A 911 25.80 -30.32 -17.30
N SER A 912 26.20 -29.11 -17.71
CA SER A 912 26.01 -27.90 -16.89
C SER A 912 24.53 -27.55 -16.67
N ASN A 913 24.13 -27.43 -15.42
CA ASN A 913 22.84 -26.89 -15.00
C ASN A 913 23.04 -25.57 -14.22
N PRO A 914 22.43 -24.47 -14.69
CA PRO A 914 22.55 -23.17 -14.02
C PRO A 914 21.64 -23.04 -12.79
N PHE A 915 20.58 -23.84 -12.65
CA PHE A 915 19.63 -23.71 -11.54
C PHE A 915 20.03 -24.64 -10.39
N GLN A 916 20.95 -24.15 -9.55
CA GLN A 916 21.54 -24.89 -8.42
C GLN A 916 20.92 -24.44 -7.09
N TYR A 917 21.67 -23.73 -6.23
CA TYR A 917 21.18 -23.22 -4.95
C TYR A 917 20.07 -22.17 -5.14
N ALA A 918 18.94 -22.33 -4.44
CA ALA A 918 17.70 -21.61 -4.70
C ALA A 918 17.25 -21.63 -6.18
N GLY A 919 17.73 -22.60 -6.97
CA GLY A 919 17.53 -22.68 -8.42
C GLY A 919 16.07 -22.87 -8.82
N LYS A 920 15.27 -23.54 -8.00
CA LYS A 920 13.82 -23.67 -8.23
C LYS A 920 13.08 -22.33 -8.18
N LEU A 921 13.67 -21.33 -7.50
CA LEU A 921 13.20 -19.95 -7.43
C LEU A 921 13.80 -19.06 -8.54
N GLY A 922 14.53 -19.66 -9.49
CA GLY A 922 15.13 -19.00 -10.64
C GLY A 922 16.47 -18.30 -10.36
N VAL A 923 17.14 -18.61 -9.25
CA VAL A 923 18.54 -18.17 -9.02
C VAL A 923 19.46 -18.96 -9.95
N MET A 924 20.36 -18.25 -10.64
CA MET A 924 21.28 -18.86 -11.59
C MET A 924 22.71 -18.87 -11.05
N ALA A 925 23.36 -20.02 -11.10
CA ALA A 925 24.79 -20.17 -10.87
C ALA A 925 25.57 -19.91 -12.16
N ASP A 926 26.51 -18.96 -12.11
CA ASP A 926 27.50 -18.78 -13.17
C ASP A 926 28.74 -19.64 -12.91
N ASP A 927 29.08 -19.84 -11.65
CA ASP A 927 29.98 -20.89 -11.15
C ASP A 927 29.68 -21.22 -9.67
N ASP A 928 30.55 -22.00 -9.03
CA ASP A 928 30.37 -22.45 -7.64
C ASP A 928 30.54 -21.32 -6.59
N GLU A 929 31.00 -20.13 -6.99
CA GLU A 929 31.26 -18.98 -6.12
C GLU A 929 30.42 -17.73 -6.49
N LEU A 930 29.53 -17.83 -7.49
CA LEU A 930 28.80 -16.67 -8.00
C LEU A 930 27.39 -17.02 -8.46
N TYR A 931 26.41 -16.54 -7.69
CA TYR A 931 24.98 -16.70 -7.98
C TYR A 931 24.32 -15.38 -8.36
N PHE A 932 23.67 -15.36 -9.52
CA PHE A 932 22.80 -14.27 -9.96
C PHE A 932 21.44 -14.40 -9.26
N MET A 933 21.19 -13.49 -8.32
CA MET A 933 19.94 -13.37 -7.58
C MET A 933 19.12 -12.17 -8.07
N ARG A 934 19.22 -11.82 -9.35
CA ARG A 934 18.49 -10.71 -10.00
C ARG A 934 19.01 -9.34 -9.62
N ALA A 935 18.51 -8.74 -8.54
CA ALA A 935 18.95 -7.39 -8.18
C ALA A 935 20.43 -7.33 -7.78
N ARG A 936 21.00 -8.46 -7.37
CA ARG A 936 22.39 -8.57 -6.92
C ARG A 936 23.02 -9.91 -7.28
N TYR A 937 24.34 -9.95 -7.14
CA TYR A 937 25.13 -11.18 -7.18
C TYR A 937 25.59 -11.58 -5.79
N TYR A 938 25.53 -12.88 -5.53
CA TYR A 938 25.80 -13.49 -4.23
C TYR A 938 27.01 -14.41 -4.30
N ASP A 939 27.89 -14.30 -3.31
CA ASP A 939 29.00 -15.23 -3.12
C ASP A 939 28.66 -16.20 -1.97
N PRO A 940 28.32 -17.46 -2.28
CA PRO A 940 27.96 -18.47 -1.29
C PRO A 940 29.14 -18.92 -0.42
N THR A 941 30.38 -18.75 -0.88
CA THR A 941 31.57 -19.09 -0.10
C THR A 941 31.81 -18.08 1.02
N GLN A 942 31.41 -16.82 0.80
CA GLN A 942 31.47 -15.73 1.76
C GLN A 942 30.18 -15.53 2.54
N GLY A 943 29.07 -16.08 2.05
CA GLY A 943 27.76 -15.95 2.68
C GLY A 943 27.17 -14.55 2.57
N ARG A 944 27.54 -13.78 1.54
CA ARG A 944 27.13 -12.37 1.38
C ARG A 944 27.01 -11.92 -0.07
N PHE A 945 26.24 -10.85 -0.29
CA PHE A 945 26.16 -10.18 -1.59
C PHE A 945 27.44 -9.39 -1.90
N LEU A 946 27.68 -9.21 -3.20
CA LEU A 946 28.84 -8.48 -3.74
C LEU A 946 28.62 -6.97 -3.79
N SER A 947 27.38 -6.50 -3.71
CA SER A 947 26.99 -5.09 -3.72
C SER A 947 25.96 -4.80 -2.62
N GLU A 948 25.80 -3.52 -2.30
CA GLU A 948 24.79 -3.04 -1.36
C GLU A 948 23.38 -3.40 -1.82
N ASP A 949 22.51 -3.69 -0.85
CA ASP A 949 21.09 -3.87 -1.05
C ASP A 949 20.46 -2.56 -1.58
N PRO A 950 19.73 -2.60 -2.71
CA PRO A 950 18.99 -1.42 -3.17
C PRO A 950 17.86 -1.03 -2.19
N VAL A 951 17.49 -1.90 -1.26
CA VAL A 951 16.57 -1.61 -0.16
C VAL A 951 17.36 -1.42 1.14
N TRP A 952 17.18 -0.28 1.81
CA TRP A 952 17.96 0.04 3.00
C TRP A 952 17.81 -1.01 4.12
N SER A 953 18.93 -1.37 4.76
CA SER A 953 18.97 -2.19 5.98
C SER A 953 20.21 -1.89 6.83
N ASN A 954 20.23 -2.39 8.07
CA ASN A 954 21.36 -2.22 8.99
C ASN A 954 22.69 -2.86 8.56
N ASN A 955 22.65 -3.78 7.59
CA ASN A 955 23.81 -4.32 6.88
C ASN A 955 23.38 -4.71 5.47
N LEU A 956 23.83 -3.93 4.49
CA LEU A 956 23.39 -4.00 3.09
C LEU A 956 23.94 -5.21 2.32
N TYR A 957 24.70 -6.12 2.93
CA TYR A 957 25.33 -7.26 2.24
C TYR A 957 24.86 -8.63 2.71
N LYS A 958 24.07 -8.67 3.79
CA LYS A 958 23.63 -9.93 4.39
C LYS A 958 22.78 -10.73 3.41
N TYR A 959 22.98 -12.03 3.37
CA TYR A 959 22.05 -12.95 2.72
C TYR A 959 21.11 -13.56 3.75
N ALA A 960 19.81 -13.59 3.44
CA ALA A 960 18.81 -14.26 4.26
C ALA A 960 18.83 -13.83 5.75
N GLY A 961 19.11 -12.54 6.03
CA GLY A 961 19.25 -12.04 7.40
C GLY A 961 20.37 -12.69 8.23
N ASN A 962 21.36 -13.31 7.58
CA ASN A 962 22.36 -14.21 8.17
C ASN A 962 21.78 -15.50 8.78
N ASN A 963 20.55 -15.87 8.40
CA ASN A 963 19.88 -17.11 8.79
C ASN A 963 19.34 -17.85 7.55
N PRO A 964 20.22 -18.41 6.69
CA PRO A 964 19.84 -19.10 5.47
C PRO A 964 19.16 -20.46 5.69
N ILE A 965 19.01 -20.86 6.96
CA ILE A 965 18.26 -22.05 7.35
C ILE A 965 16.76 -21.71 7.46
N ALA A 966 16.40 -20.46 7.81
CA ALA A 966 15.03 -20.02 7.97
C ALA A 966 14.53 -19.10 6.84
N PHE A 967 15.44 -18.49 6.08
CA PHE A 967 15.12 -17.53 5.04
C PHE A 967 15.88 -17.78 3.73
N THR A 968 15.32 -17.29 2.62
CA THR A 968 16.02 -17.15 1.33
C THR A 968 15.86 -15.74 0.79
N ASP A 969 16.72 -15.34 -0.16
CA ASP A 969 16.59 -14.06 -0.87
C ASP A 969 16.80 -14.27 -2.38
N PRO A 970 15.84 -14.88 -3.09
CA PRO A 970 15.98 -15.16 -4.51
C PRO A 970 15.91 -13.89 -5.39
N ARG A 971 15.48 -12.75 -4.83
CA ARG A 971 15.35 -11.48 -5.54
C ARG A 971 16.54 -10.56 -5.32
N GLY A 972 17.39 -10.86 -4.36
CA GLY A 972 18.52 -10.03 -3.97
C GLY A 972 18.08 -8.70 -3.36
N THR A 973 16.92 -8.63 -2.69
CA THR A 973 16.40 -7.37 -2.12
C THR A 973 15.72 -7.52 -0.77
N PHE A 974 15.18 -8.70 -0.44
CA PHE A 974 14.62 -8.95 0.88
C PHE A 974 14.58 -10.44 1.19
N SER A 975 14.81 -10.74 2.46
CA SER A 975 14.72 -12.10 2.97
C SER A 975 13.25 -12.54 3.09
N GLN A 976 12.95 -13.73 2.60
CA GLN A 976 11.65 -14.39 2.62
C GLN A 976 11.73 -15.60 3.54
N ALA A 977 10.75 -15.76 4.44
CA ALA A 977 10.67 -16.94 5.31
C ALA A 977 10.37 -18.20 4.48
N LEU A 978 10.91 -19.35 4.91
CA LEU A 978 10.88 -20.60 4.15
C LEU A 978 9.61 -21.46 4.33
N ALA A 979 8.72 -21.09 5.24
CA ALA A 979 7.38 -21.64 5.40
C ALA A 979 6.59 -20.75 6.37
#